data_AF-A0A816RHT7-F1
#
_entry.id   AF-A0A816RHT7-F1
#
_cell.length_a   1.000
_cell.length_b   1.000
_cell.length_c   1.000
_cell.angle_alpha   90.00
_cell.angle_beta   90.00
_cell.angle_gamma   90.00
#
_symmetry.space_group_name_H-M   'P 1'
#
loop_
_entity.id
_entity.type
_entity.pdbx_description
1 polymer ?
#
loop_
_entity_poly.entity_id
_entity_poly.type
_entity_poly.pdbx_seq_one_letter_code
_entity_poly.pdbx_strand_id
1 'polypeptide(L)'
;MAREKIRIKKIDNLTARQVTFSKRRRGIIKKANELSILCDADVALIIFSATGKLFEFSSSSMRDILGRYNLHASNINKMMGPPSPYHQQLENCNLSRLSKEVEDKTKQLRQMRGEDLEGLNLEELQRLEKSLESGLSRVSEKKGECVMSQISSLEKRGSELVDENRRLREQLVTLEMAKTMALKEAVETESATTNVSSYDSGAPIEDDFSDTSLKLGKRLKTPEIEHTCVCLPPPPLTSINSSEWNAPRPRHLRLLEGALHRQISIRQQVELWSPLPDQSWKPCTQSFTGSPLPEKSQGFLQVFLDGGLNQQRMGICDAVAVAKILNVTLVIPRLEVNPVWQDSSSFADIFDVDHFITVLKDEVRIVRELPTQYAWSTRDYYATGIRATRIKTAPTHASAEWYVENVLPVIQSYGIAAVAPFSHRLAFDNVPESIQRLRCKVNFEALNFVPRIRELGDALVHRLRNPPSTSKTSGDTDPTERVNTIAKSGAGKFVVLHLRFDKDMAAHSGCDFGGGKAEKLALAKYRQVIWQGRVLNSQFTDEELRNKGRCPLTPEEIGLLLSALGFTNNTRLYLASHQVYGGEARISTLRKLFPVLENKKSLASAEELAEVEGKASLMAAVDYYVSMKSDIFISASPGNMHNALLAHRAYLNLKTINPNMILLGQVLVNKSLGWSEFEGAVVNGHKNRQGQLRLRKQKQSIYTYPAPDCMCKAA
;
A
#
# COMPACT_ATOMS: atom_id res chain seq x y z
N MET A 1 -5.61 38.33 12.88
CA MET A 1 -4.78 38.59 11.68
C MET A 1 -4.32 37.26 11.11
N ALA A 2 -4.74 36.91 9.89
CA ALA A 2 -4.41 35.63 9.26
C ALA A 2 -2.91 35.54 8.91
N ARG A 3 -2.28 34.39 9.17
CA ARG A 3 -0.92 34.09 8.69
C ARG A 3 -1.00 33.75 7.20
N GLU A 4 -0.73 34.72 6.34
CA GLU A 4 -0.55 34.44 4.90
C GLU A 4 0.75 33.67 4.65
N LYS A 5 0.67 32.67 3.76
CA LYS A 5 1.81 31.84 3.36
C LYS A 5 2.63 32.59 2.30
N ILE A 6 3.78 33.14 2.70
CA ILE A 6 4.68 33.87 1.79
C ILE A 6 5.41 32.88 0.87
N ARG A 7 5.44 33.14 -0.45
CA ARG A 7 6.25 32.37 -1.43
C ARG A 7 7.74 32.46 -1.09
N ILE A 8 8.47 31.34 -1.19
CA ILE A 8 9.93 31.31 -0.95
C ILE A 8 10.66 31.89 -2.18
N LYS A 9 10.82 33.21 -2.19
CA LYS A 9 11.63 33.99 -3.15
C LYS A 9 12.21 35.23 -2.46
N LYS A 10 13.22 35.88 -3.06
CA LYS A 10 13.76 37.15 -2.55
C LYS A 10 12.66 38.21 -2.51
N ILE A 11 12.60 39.00 -1.44
CA ILE A 11 11.66 40.12 -1.30
C ILE A 11 12.29 41.35 -1.96
N ASP A 12 11.64 41.90 -2.98
CA ASP A 12 12.16 43.01 -3.78
C ASP A 12 12.07 44.34 -3.01
N ASN A 13 10.95 44.59 -2.32
CA ASN A 13 10.75 45.78 -1.51
C ASN A 13 11.70 45.80 -0.29
N LEU A 14 12.54 46.84 -0.20
CA LEU A 14 13.60 46.99 0.81
C LEU A 14 13.05 46.99 2.24
N THR A 15 12.01 47.79 2.50
CA THR A 15 11.38 47.95 3.82
C THR A 15 10.71 46.66 4.27
N ALA A 16 9.93 46.01 3.39
CA ALA A 16 9.30 44.72 3.67
C ALA A 16 10.34 43.62 3.92
N ARG A 17 11.47 43.64 3.19
CA ARG A 17 12.59 42.72 3.40
C ARG A 17 13.23 42.93 4.77
N GLN A 18 13.45 44.17 5.20
CA GLN A 18 14.06 44.50 6.50
C GLN A 18 13.15 44.13 7.69
N VAL A 19 11.84 44.39 7.57
CA VAL A 19 10.86 43.99 8.58
C VAL A 19 10.76 42.46 8.66
N THR A 20 10.73 41.78 7.51
CA THR A 20 10.68 40.31 7.46
C THR A 20 11.95 39.69 8.02
N PHE A 21 13.13 40.24 7.71
CA PHE A 21 14.40 39.83 8.29
C PHE A 21 14.36 39.92 9.81
N SER A 22 13.93 41.06 10.37
CA SER A 22 13.84 41.24 11.83
C SER A 22 12.90 40.25 12.51
N LYS A 23 11.76 39.91 11.88
CA LYS A 23 10.81 38.92 12.40
C LYS A 23 11.35 37.49 12.29
N ARG A 24 11.86 37.09 11.12
CA ARG A 24 12.37 35.74 10.88
C ARG A 24 13.65 35.45 11.66
N ARG A 25 14.56 36.43 11.77
CA ARG A 25 15.78 36.35 12.61
C ARG A 25 15.43 36.03 14.06
N ARG A 26 14.44 36.72 14.65
CA ARG A 26 13.96 36.39 16.00
C ARG A 26 13.33 35.00 16.08
N GLY A 27 12.54 34.62 15.07
CA GLY A 27 11.94 33.29 15.00
C GLY A 27 12.96 32.14 14.95
N ILE A 28 14.02 32.28 14.16
CA ILE A 28 15.07 31.26 14.05
C ILE A 28 15.94 31.19 15.31
N ILE A 29 16.27 32.32 15.94
CA ILE A 29 16.98 32.33 17.23
C ILE A 29 16.13 31.62 18.30
N LYS A 30 14.82 31.88 18.35
CA LYS A 30 13.92 31.18 19.27
C LYS A 30 13.91 29.67 19.03
N LYS A 31 13.87 29.23 17.77
CA LYS A 31 13.89 27.81 17.41
C LYS A 31 15.23 27.14 17.72
N ALA A 32 16.34 27.84 17.50
CA ALA A 32 17.68 27.37 17.88
C ALA A 32 17.79 27.17 19.41
N ASN A 33 17.25 28.11 20.18
CA ASN A 33 17.18 28.01 21.64
C ASN A 33 16.27 26.87 22.11
N GLU A 34 15.07 26.74 21.54
CA GLU A 34 14.16 25.63 21.84
C GLU A 34 14.80 24.27 21.54
N LEU A 35 15.50 24.13 20.40
CA LEU A 35 16.20 22.90 20.03
C LEU A 35 17.32 22.57 21.01
N SER A 36 18.11 23.57 21.41
CA SER A 36 19.18 23.37 22.38
C SER A 36 18.64 22.87 23.72
N ILE A 37 17.56 23.47 24.22
CA ILE A 37 16.96 23.09 25.51
C ILE A 37 16.24 21.74 25.44
N LEU A 38 15.43 21.50 24.40
CA LEU A 38 14.59 20.30 24.30
C LEU A 38 15.37 19.03 23.98
N CYS A 39 16.54 19.16 23.35
CA CYS A 39 17.32 18.04 22.85
C CYS A 39 18.75 17.99 23.38
N ASP A 40 19.10 18.83 24.35
CA ASP A 40 20.46 18.96 24.91
C ASP A 40 21.53 19.07 23.81
N ALA A 41 21.27 19.94 22.84
CA ALA A 41 22.08 20.10 21.65
C ALA A 41 22.88 21.41 21.69
N ASP A 42 24.16 21.36 21.30
CA ASP A 42 24.96 22.55 21.06
C ASP A 42 24.63 23.18 19.71
N VAL A 43 24.14 24.42 19.72
CA VAL A 43 23.68 25.13 18.53
C VAL A 43 24.37 26.49 18.45
N ALA A 44 25.03 26.76 17.32
CA ALA A 44 25.55 28.06 16.96
C ALA A 44 24.86 28.58 15.69
N LEU A 45 24.48 29.86 15.68
CA LEU A 45 23.83 30.53 14.57
C LEU A 45 24.52 31.87 14.33
N ILE A 46 25.02 32.09 13.12
CA ILE A 46 25.69 33.32 12.68
C ILE A 46 24.93 33.85 11.46
N ILE A 47 24.48 35.10 11.53
CA ILE A 47 23.69 35.75 10.49
C ILE A 47 24.31 37.10 10.15
N PHE A 48 24.76 37.28 8.91
CA PHE A 48 25.08 38.59 8.35
C PHE A 48 23.84 39.18 7.65
N SER A 49 23.45 40.40 8.01
CA SER A 49 22.41 41.12 7.26
C SER A 49 22.93 41.53 5.87
N ALA A 50 22.02 41.95 4.99
CA ALA A 50 22.38 42.56 3.72
C ALA A 50 23.21 43.85 3.86
N THR A 51 23.26 44.44 5.07
CA THR A 51 24.09 45.60 5.40
C THR A 51 25.42 45.20 6.05
N GLY A 52 25.76 43.90 6.07
CA GLY A 52 26.98 43.38 6.70
C GLY A 52 26.93 43.28 8.23
N LYS A 53 25.80 43.60 8.88
CA LYS A 53 25.69 43.57 10.35
C LYS A 53 25.57 42.11 10.84
N LEU A 54 26.44 41.74 11.76
CA LEU A 54 26.44 40.43 12.41
C LEU A 54 25.35 40.32 13.48
N PHE A 55 24.63 39.21 13.48
CA PHE A 55 23.74 38.76 14.53
C PHE A 55 24.04 37.30 14.83
N GLU A 56 24.24 36.99 16.10
CA GLU A 56 24.66 35.66 16.50
C GLU A 56 23.87 35.12 17.70
N PHE A 57 23.85 33.81 17.83
CA PHE A 57 23.30 33.06 18.96
C PHE A 57 24.14 31.81 19.17
N SER A 58 24.52 31.51 20.42
CA SER A 58 25.09 30.24 20.84
C SER A 58 24.32 29.71 22.05
N SER A 59 24.07 28.40 22.09
CA SER A 59 23.51 27.72 23.27
C SER A 59 24.45 27.77 24.47
N SER A 60 25.75 27.65 24.20
CA SER A 60 26.83 27.72 25.17
C SER A 60 27.81 28.82 24.73
N SER A 61 29.06 28.48 24.42
CA SER A 61 30.09 29.41 23.97
C SER A 61 30.30 29.31 22.46
N MET A 62 30.10 30.43 21.74
CA MET A 62 30.34 30.50 20.30
C MET A 62 31.78 30.06 19.94
N ARG A 63 32.76 30.47 20.76
CA ARG A 63 34.18 30.12 20.56
C ARG A 63 34.40 28.61 20.65
N ASP A 64 33.73 27.93 21.57
CA ASP A 64 33.96 26.51 21.82
C ASP A 64 33.23 25.62 20.80
N ILE A 65 32.06 26.06 20.34
CA ILE A 65 31.34 25.41 19.24
C ILE A 65 32.13 25.56 17.93
N LEU A 66 32.61 26.77 17.61
CA LEU A 66 33.45 27.01 16.43
C LEU A 66 34.80 26.27 16.55
N GLY A 67 35.36 26.17 17.75
CA GLY A 67 36.58 25.39 18.01
C GLY A 67 36.38 23.90 17.69
N ARG A 68 35.28 23.29 18.13
CA ARG A 68 34.93 21.91 17.78
C ARG A 68 34.69 21.72 16.29
N TYR A 69 34.02 22.67 15.64
CA TYR A 69 33.83 22.65 14.19
C TYR A 69 35.17 22.73 13.44
N ASN A 70 36.05 23.64 13.84
CA ASN A 70 37.36 23.83 13.21
C ASN A 70 38.29 22.63 13.44
N LEU A 71 38.24 21.94 14.59
CA LEU A 71 38.94 20.68 14.82
C LEU A 71 38.42 19.58 13.87
N HIS A 72 37.10 19.51 13.69
CA HIS A 72 36.49 18.56 12.76
C HIS A 72 36.81 18.89 11.30
N ALA A 73 36.87 20.17 10.93
CA ALA A 73 37.20 20.63 9.58
C ALA A 73 38.71 20.53 9.27
N SER A 74 39.58 20.76 10.26
CA SER A 74 41.03 20.60 10.08
C SER A 74 41.46 19.12 10.05
N ASN A 75 40.72 18.21 10.71
CA ASN A 75 40.85 16.77 10.49
C ASN A 75 40.46 16.34 9.06
N ILE A 76 39.48 17.02 8.44
CA ILE A 76 39.08 16.78 7.04
C ILE A 76 40.12 17.37 6.06
N ASN A 77 40.65 18.55 6.32
CA ASN A 77 41.64 19.20 5.45
C ASN A 77 43.04 18.55 5.54
N LYS A 78 43.39 17.86 6.63
CA LYS A 78 44.63 17.05 6.72
C LYS A 78 44.63 15.82 5.80
N MET A 79 43.49 15.42 5.21
CA MET A 79 43.42 14.35 4.21
C MET A 79 43.73 14.83 2.77
N MET A 80 43.90 16.14 2.51
CA MET A 80 44.14 16.66 1.15
C MET A 80 45.14 17.84 1.13
N GLY A 81 46.45 17.59 0.99
CA GLY A 81 47.47 18.61 0.66
C GLY A 81 48.95 18.13 0.79
N PRO A 82 49.91 18.62 -0.03
CA PRO A 82 51.14 17.90 -0.42
C PRO A 82 52.33 17.99 0.58
N PRO A 83 53.31 17.04 0.55
CA PRO A 83 54.21 16.80 1.69
C PRO A 83 55.58 17.50 1.62
N SER A 84 56.15 17.76 2.80
CA SER A 84 57.56 18.11 3.04
C SER A 84 58.29 16.96 3.75
N PRO A 85 59.56 16.65 3.42
CA PRO A 85 60.17 15.34 3.67
C PRO A 85 60.52 15.00 5.13
N TYR A 86 60.50 15.97 6.04
CA TYR A 86 60.96 15.76 7.42
C TYR A 86 59.87 15.31 8.41
N HIS A 87 58.58 15.49 8.09
CA HIS A 87 57.48 15.03 8.97
C HIS A 87 57.12 13.54 8.77
N GLN A 88 57.53 12.98 7.63
CA GLN A 88 57.09 11.67 7.14
C GLN A 88 57.63 10.49 7.97
N GLN A 89 58.81 10.60 8.59
CA GLN A 89 59.37 9.49 9.38
C GLN A 89 58.72 9.32 10.75
N LEU A 90 58.33 10.41 11.42
CA LEU A 90 57.70 10.33 12.74
C LEU A 90 56.20 9.96 12.64
N GLU A 91 55.51 10.48 11.62
CA GLU A 91 54.11 10.14 11.35
C GLU A 91 53.96 8.70 10.83
N ASN A 92 54.89 8.17 10.02
CA ASN A 92 54.84 6.77 9.58
C ASN A 92 54.95 5.75 10.74
N CYS A 93 55.72 6.05 11.79
CA CYS A 93 55.79 5.20 12.99
C CYS A 93 54.49 5.22 13.80
N ASN A 94 53.84 6.38 13.94
CA ASN A 94 52.57 6.45 14.68
C ASN A 94 51.39 5.90 13.85
N LEU A 95 51.40 6.12 12.53
CA LEU A 95 50.39 5.62 11.61
C LEU A 95 50.48 4.10 11.46
N SER A 96 51.68 3.52 11.39
CA SER A 96 51.86 2.06 11.42
C SER A 96 51.42 1.46 12.75
N ARG A 97 51.69 2.14 13.88
CA ARG A 97 51.26 1.67 15.21
C ARG A 97 49.73 1.70 15.36
N LEU A 98 49.07 2.78 14.95
CA LEU A 98 47.60 2.87 14.97
C LEU A 98 46.97 1.94 13.94
N SER A 99 47.54 1.79 12.75
CA SER A 99 47.05 0.86 11.73
C SER A 99 47.10 -0.57 12.23
N LYS A 100 48.19 -0.95 12.92
CA LYS A 100 48.33 -2.26 13.55
C LYS A 100 47.31 -2.45 14.69
N GLU A 101 47.08 -1.43 15.51
CA GLU A 101 46.07 -1.49 16.57
C GLU A 101 44.65 -1.62 16.01
N VAL A 102 44.33 -0.92 14.92
CA VAL A 102 43.04 -1.04 14.20
C VAL A 102 42.88 -2.42 13.59
N GLU A 103 43.95 -2.98 13.00
CA GLU A 103 43.96 -4.32 12.43
C GLU A 103 43.77 -5.39 13.52
N ASP A 104 44.49 -5.28 14.63
CA ASP A 104 44.37 -6.16 15.80
C ASP A 104 42.96 -6.10 16.42
N LYS A 105 42.38 -4.90 16.56
CA LYS A 105 41.01 -4.71 17.06
C LYS A 105 39.96 -5.23 16.09
N THR A 106 40.19 -5.07 14.79
CA THR A 106 39.30 -5.61 13.75
C THR A 106 39.33 -7.13 13.76
N LYS A 107 40.51 -7.73 13.92
CA LYS A 107 40.69 -9.19 14.07
C LYS A 107 39.99 -9.71 15.33
N GLN A 108 40.14 -9.05 16.48
CA GLN A 108 39.42 -9.40 17.70
C GLN A 108 37.89 -9.38 17.53
N LEU A 109 37.35 -8.39 16.81
CA LEU A 109 35.92 -8.29 16.53
C LEU A 109 35.39 -9.38 15.58
N ARG A 110 36.22 -9.93 14.69
CA ARG A 110 35.85 -11.07 13.83
C ARG A 110 35.86 -12.37 14.65
N GLN A 111 36.88 -12.55 15.48
CA GLN A 111 36.97 -13.70 16.38
C GLN A 111 35.79 -13.75 17.36
N MET A 112 35.39 -12.62 17.96
CA MET A 112 34.18 -12.56 18.80
C MET A 112 32.87 -12.89 18.05
N ARG A 113 32.86 -12.87 16.71
CA ARG A 113 31.71 -13.25 15.87
C ARG A 113 31.78 -14.71 15.39
N GLY A 114 32.81 -15.45 15.77
CA GLY A 114 33.04 -16.82 15.33
C GLY A 114 33.72 -16.93 13.97
N GLU A 115 34.28 -15.84 13.45
CA GLU A 115 35.03 -15.79 12.19
C GLU A 115 36.55 -15.83 12.47
N ASP A 116 37.37 -16.36 11.55
CA ASP A 116 38.83 -16.38 11.65
C ASP A 116 39.39 -16.98 12.98
N LEU A 117 38.78 -18.06 13.46
CA LEU A 117 39.19 -18.78 14.70
C LEU A 117 40.41 -19.70 14.51
N GLU A 118 40.76 -19.98 13.26
CA GLU A 118 41.90 -20.82 12.89
C GLU A 118 43.21 -20.13 13.32
N GLY A 119 43.90 -20.70 14.31
CA GLY A 119 45.16 -20.18 14.86
C GLY A 119 45.11 -19.67 16.30
N LEU A 120 43.96 -19.72 16.98
CA LEU A 120 43.87 -19.51 18.43
C LEU A 120 44.15 -20.82 19.18
N ASN A 121 44.86 -20.73 20.30
CA ASN A 121 45.06 -21.89 21.19
C ASN A 121 43.86 -22.06 22.16
N LEU A 122 43.81 -23.20 22.86
CA LEU A 122 42.68 -23.56 23.73
C LEU A 122 42.43 -22.52 24.84
N GLU A 123 43.48 -21.94 25.42
CA GLU A 123 43.35 -20.91 26.47
C GLU A 123 42.78 -19.59 25.91
N GLU A 124 43.18 -19.21 24.71
CA GLU A 124 42.66 -18.02 24.02
C GLU A 124 41.18 -18.19 23.63
N LEU A 125 40.79 -19.39 23.20
CA LEU A 125 39.40 -19.75 22.93
C LEU A 125 38.53 -19.70 24.19
N GLN A 126 39.01 -20.25 25.31
CA GLN A 126 38.31 -20.17 26.60
C GLN A 126 38.16 -18.73 27.10
N ARG A 127 39.16 -17.88 26.87
CA ARG A 127 39.09 -16.46 27.22
C ARG A 127 38.06 -15.71 26.38
N LEU A 128 37.96 -16.05 25.10
CA LEU A 128 36.97 -15.50 24.17
C LEU A 128 35.55 -15.90 24.57
N GLU A 129 35.34 -17.18 24.87
CA GLU A 129 34.09 -17.74 25.39
C GLU A 129 33.64 -17.01 26.65
N LYS A 130 34.52 -16.89 27.67
CA LYS A 130 34.21 -16.20 28.92
C LYS A 130 33.84 -14.72 28.71
N SER A 131 34.45 -14.04 27.73
CA SER A 131 34.10 -12.66 27.38
C SER A 131 32.71 -12.55 26.74
N LEU A 132 32.38 -13.49 25.86
CA LEU A 132 31.06 -13.57 25.21
C LEU A 132 29.97 -13.91 26.22
N GLU A 133 30.22 -14.87 27.13
CA GLU A 133 29.30 -15.23 28.21
C GLU A 133 29.01 -14.04 29.15
N SER A 134 30.05 -13.30 29.54
CA SER A 134 29.87 -12.10 30.38
C SER A 134 29.08 -11.00 29.65
N GLY A 135 29.34 -10.80 28.36
CA GLY A 135 28.57 -9.87 27.53
C GLY A 135 27.10 -10.29 27.38
N LEU A 136 26.86 -11.57 27.13
CA LEU A 136 25.53 -12.15 27.00
C LEU A 136 24.74 -12.05 28.31
N SER A 137 25.38 -12.33 29.44
CA SER A 137 24.78 -12.23 30.77
C SER A 137 24.29 -10.80 31.04
N ARG A 138 25.13 -9.78 30.80
CA ARG A 138 24.75 -8.36 30.93
C ARG A 138 23.57 -7.96 30.04
N VAL A 139 23.55 -8.43 28.79
CA VAL A 139 22.45 -8.12 27.85
C VAL A 139 21.17 -8.82 28.29
N SER A 140 21.26 -10.08 28.73
CA SER A 140 20.14 -10.87 29.21
C SER A 140 19.51 -10.25 30.46
N GLU A 141 20.34 -9.85 31.43
CA GLU A 141 19.90 -9.17 32.66
C GLU A 141 19.18 -7.86 32.33
N LYS A 142 19.78 -7.00 31.49
CA LYS A 142 19.16 -5.74 31.08
C LYS A 142 17.85 -5.93 30.32
N LYS A 143 17.77 -6.97 29.48
CA LYS A 143 16.55 -7.34 28.77
C LYS A 143 15.48 -7.83 29.75
N GLY A 144 15.87 -8.63 30.74
CA GLY A 144 15.01 -9.08 31.83
C GLY A 144 14.42 -7.93 32.63
N GLU A 145 15.25 -6.98 33.06
CA GLU A 145 14.80 -5.76 33.75
C GLU A 145 13.78 -4.96 32.93
N CYS A 146 14.05 -4.78 31.63
CA CYS A 146 13.16 -4.03 30.74
C CYS A 146 11.81 -4.73 30.57
N VAL A 147 11.81 -6.06 30.38
CA VAL A 147 10.59 -6.87 30.26
C VAL A 147 9.79 -6.83 31.56
N MET A 148 10.44 -6.99 32.71
CA MET A 148 9.77 -6.94 34.02
C MET A 148 9.16 -5.57 34.30
N SER A 149 9.85 -4.48 33.93
CA SER A 149 9.31 -3.12 34.02
C SER A 149 8.07 -2.93 33.16
N GLN A 150 8.06 -3.49 31.93
CA GLN A 150 6.89 -3.46 31.06
C GLN A 150 5.73 -4.29 31.61
N ILE A 151 5.99 -5.49 32.13
CA ILE A 151 4.96 -6.35 32.76
C ILE A 151 4.31 -5.59 33.91
N SER A 152 5.09 -5.02 34.83
CA SER A 152 4.57 -4.26 35.96
C SER A 152 3.74 -3.04 35.52
N SER A 153 4.18 -2.31 34.49
CA SER A 153 3.42 -1.20 33.93
C SER A 153 2.10 -1.65 33.31
N LEU A 154 2.07 -2.82 32.67
CA LEU A 154 0.87 -3.37 32.02
C LEU A 154 -0.12 -3.93 33.05
N GLU A 155 0.36 -4.61 34.09
CA GLU A 155 -0.48 -5.10 35.20
C GLU A 155 -1.14 -3.96 35.94
N LYS A 156 -0.38 -2.89 36.25
CA LYS A 156 -0.94 -1.67 36.87
C LYS A 156 -2.04 -1.06 36.00
N ARG A 157 -1.79 -0.92 34.70
CA ARG A 157 -2.78 -0.40 33.74
C ARG A 157 -4.00 -1.32 33.61
N GLY A 158 -3.81 -2.63 33.70
CA GLY A 158 -4.89 -3.61 33.75
C GLY A 158 -5.79 -3.41 34.96
N SER A 159 -5.20 -3.24 36.15
CA SER A 159 -5.95 -2.96 37.39
C SER A 159 -6.73 -1.64 37.31
N GLU A 160 -6.10 -0.57 36.81
CA GLU A 160 -6.76 0.73 36.62
C GLU A 160 -7.99 0.61 35.70
N LEU A 161 -7.87 -0.14 34.60
CA LEU A 161 -8.97 -0.35 33.65
C LEU A 161 -10.10 -1.22 34.22
N VAL A 162 -9.78 -2.16 35.11
CA VAL A 162 -10.79 -2.97 35.82
C VAL A 162 -11.57 -2.10 36.80
N ASP A 163 -10.88 -1.25 37.56
CA ASP A 163 -11.52 -0.32 38.48
C ASP A 163 -12.39 0.72 37.76
N GLU A 164 -11.91 1.24 36.64
CA GLU A 164 -12.68 2.17 35.80
C GLU A 164 -13.91 1.49 35.20
N ASN A 165 -13.79 0.25 34.72
CA ASN A 165 -14.94 -0.53 34.24
C ASN A 165 -15.98 -0.78 35.34
N ARG A 166 -15.53 -1.08 36.57
CA ARG A 166 -16.42 -1.27 37.71
C ARG A 166 -17.22 0.01 38.00
N ARG A 167 -16.54 1.16 38.07
CA ARG A 167 -17.19 2.47 38.28
C ARG A 167 -18.19 2.81 37.16
N LEU A 168 -17.84 2.55 35.90
CA LEU A 168 -18.73 2.80 34.77
C LEU A 168 -19.98 1.91 34.82
N ARG A 169 -19.85 0.66 35.28
CA ARG A 169 -21.00 -0.24 35.50
C ARG A 169 -21.92 0.27 36.62
N GLU A 170 -21.36 0.72 37.73
CA GLU A 170 -22.12 1.32 38.84
C GLU A 170 -22.86 2.61 38.40
N GLN A 171 -22.21 3.43 37.56
CA GLN A 171 -22.84 4.62 36.97
C GLN A 171 -23.97 4.27 36.01
N LEU A 172 -23.82 3.20 35.20
CA LEU A 172 -24.87 2.70 34.31
C LEU A 172 -26.10 2.24 35.09
N VAL A 173 -25.90 1.49 36.19
CA VAL A 173 -27.00 1.05 37.07
C VAL A 173 -27.69 2.25 37.70
N THR A 174 -26.95 3.23 38.21
CA THR A 174 -27.53 4.46 38.79
C THR A 174 -28.33 5.26 37.75
N LEU A 175 -27.83 5.36 36.52
CA LEU A 175 -28.53 6.02 35.41
C LEU A 175 -29.80 5.27 34.99
N GLU A 176 -29.77 3.94 34.96
CA GLU A 176 -30.95 3.13 34.69
C GLU A 176 -32.00 3.26 35.79
N MET A 177 -31.59 3.24 37.07
CA MET A 177 -32.49 3.44 38.21
C MET A 177 -33.14 4.84 38.18
N ALA A 178 -32.36 5.89 37.92
CA ALA A 178 -32.89 7.25 37.77
C ALA A 178 -33.87 7.38 36.59
N LYS A 179 -33.62 6.66 35.50
CA LYS A 179 -34.51 6.61 34.33
C LYS A 179 -35.83 5.90 34.65
N THR A 180 -35.82 4.83 35.45
CA THR A 180 -37.05 4.17 35.92
C THR A 180 -37.85 5.00 36.93
N MET A 181 -37.20 5.80 37.79
CA MET A 181 -37.90 6.70 38.70
C MET A 181 -38.56 7.86 37.94
N ALA A 182 -37.87 8.47 36.97
CA ALA A 182 -38.44 9.50 36.10
C ALA A 182 -39.61 8.97 35.24
N LEU A 183 -39.59 7.69 34.87
CA LEU A 183 -40.70 7.06 34.13
C LEU A 183 -41.91 6.76 35.02
N LYS A 184 -41.71 6.51 36.33
CA LYS A 184 -42.81 6.36 37.29
C LYS A 184 -43.46 7.70 37.64
N GLU A 185 -42.69 8.76 37.84
CA GLU A 185 -43.23 10.12 38.08
C GLU A 185 -44.01 10.66 36.87
N ALA A 186 -43.63 10.28 35.64
CA ALA A 186 -44.37 10.65 34.43
C ALA A 186 -45.70 9.89 34.25
N VAL A 187 -45.89 8.75 34.93
CA VAL A 187 -47.12 7.95 34.84
C VAL A 187 -48.15 8.33 35.91
N GLU A 188 -47.74 8.97 37.01
CA GLU A 188 -48.66 9.44 38.06
C GLU A 188 -49.38 10.76 37.73
N THR A 189 -49.01 11.45 36.64
CA THR A 189 -49.63 12.73 36.25
C THR A 189 -50.77 12.62 35.22
N GLU A 190 -51.03 11.45 34.64
CA GLU A 190 -52.12 11.23 33.68
C GLU A 190 -52.83 9.89 33.93
N SER A 191 -53.80 9.85 34.85
CA SER A 191 -55.04 9.04 34.74
C SER A 191 -55.78 8.96 36.08
N ALA A 192 -56.50 10.03 36.42
CA ALA A 192 -57.78 9.87 37.07
C ALA A 192 -58.83 9.71 35.95
N THR A 193 -59.24 8.48 35.62
CA THR A 193 -60.63 8.09 35.30
C THR A 193 -60.74 6.65 34.77
N THR A 194 -61.78 5.98 35.28
CA THR A 194 -62.50 4.80 34.75
C THR A 194 -62.04 3.38 35.12
N ASN A 195 -62.84 2.77 36.00
CA ASN A 195 -62.94 1.34 36.31
C ASN A 195 -63.48 0.53 35.12
N VAL A 196 -63.07 -0.76 35.00
CA VAL A 196 -63.93 -1.96 34.94
C VAL A 196 -63.05 -3.25 35.03
N SER A 197 -63.59 -4.22 35.77
CA SER A 197 -63.21 -5.62 36.08
C SER A 197 -62.98 -6.54 34.86
N SER A 198 -62.33 -7.72 34.84
CA SER A 198 -61.92 -8.75 35.84
C SER A 198 -61.28 -9.99 35.15
N TYR A 199 -60.81 -10.95 35.98
CA TYR A 199 -60.53 -12.40 35.83
C TYR A 199 -59.25 -12.93 35.11
N ASP A 200 -58.21 -13.14 35.93
CA ASP A 200 -57.57 -14.41 36.38
C ASP A 200 -56.73 -15.35 35.46
N SER A 201 -55.60 -15.76 36.08
CA SER A 201 -54.83 -17.03 36.03
C SER A 201 -53.62 -17.20 35.10
N GLY A 202 -52.42 -17.28 35.72
CA GLY A 202 -51.21 -17.92 35.20
C GLY A 202 -49.92 -17.53 35.95
N ALA A 203 -49.42 -18.40 36.83
CA ALA A 203 -48.29 -18.20 37.75
C ALA A 203 -46.90 -18.00 37.08
N PRO A 204 -45.90 -17.39 37.76
CA PRO A 204 -44.55 -17.22 37.23
C PRO A 204 -43.61 -18.39 37.61
N ILE A 205 -42.78 -18.80 36.65
CA ILE A 205 -41.65 -19.72 36.82
C ILE A 205 -40.42 -18.90 37.24
N GLU A 206 -39.82 -19.30 38.36
CA GLU A 206 -38.51 -18.84 38.85
C GLU A 206 -37.39 -19.36 37.95
N ASP A 207 -36.42 -18.51 37.60
CA ASP A 207 -35.13 -18.96 37.06
C ASP A 207 -33.99 -18.42 37.95
N ASP A 208 -33.33 -19.39 38.57
CA ASP A 208 -32.26 -19.32 39.55
C ASP A 208 -30.90 -19.22 38.84
N PHE A 209 -30.15 -18.14 39.11
CA PHE A 209 -28.77 -17.98 38.62
C PHE A 209 -27.81 -18.67 39.59
N SER A 210 -27.26 -19.82 39.19
CA SER A 210 -26.17 -20.48 39.92
C SER A 210 -24.81 -20.27 39.24
N ASP A 211 -23.90 -19.70 40.03
CA ASP A 211 -22.45 -19.65 39.83
C ASP A 211 -21.86 -21.07 39.76
N THR A 212 -20.95 -21.31 38.82
CA THR A 212 -19.93 -22.37 39.00
C THR A 212 -18.54 -21.87 38.63
N SER A 213 -17.73 -21.77 39.69
CA SER A 213 -16.28 -21.63 39.67
C SER A 213 -15.62 -22.93 39.23
N LEU A 214 -14.61 -22.87 38.36
CA LEU A 214 -13.71 -23.98 38.09
C LEU A 214 -12.24 -23.55 38.29
N LYS A 215 -11.70 -24.00 39.42
CA LYS A 215 -10.27 -24.04 39.77
C LYS A 215 -9.50 -24.96 38.82
N LEU A 216 -8.35 -24.52 38.35
CA LEU A 216 -7.30 -25.40 37.81
C LEU A 216 -5.96 -25.07 38.49
N GLY A 217 -5.67 -25.81 39.55
CA GLY A 217 -4.33 -25.98 40.10
C GLY A 217 -3.95 -27.44 40.00
N LYS A 218 -2.93 -27.75 39.20
CA LYS A 218 -2.13 -28.98 39.34
C LYS A 218 -0.66 -28.63 39.22
N ARG A 219 0.09 -29.01 40.27
CA ARG A 219 1.54 -28.98 40.39
C ARG A 219 2.18 -29.79 39.26
N LEU A 220 3.22 -29.24 38.63
CA LEU A 220 4.20 -29.99 37.87
C LEU A 220 5.50 -30.05 38.69
N LYS A 221 5.97 -31.27 38.94
CA LYS A 221 7.31 -31.57 39.45
C LYS A 221 8.34 -31.23 38.38
N THR A 222 9.49 -30.75 38.82
CA THR A 222 10.72 -30.62 38.03
C THR A 222 11.14 -31.97 37.44
N PRO A 223 11.69 -31.94 36.22
CA PRO A 223 13.02 -32.54 36.03
C PRO A 223 13.98 -31.57 35.35
N GLU A 224 15.26 -31.74 35.68
CA GLU A 224 16.41 -31.24 34.94
C GLU A 224 16.42 -31.81 33.51
N ILE A 225 16.96 -31.05 32.54
CA ILE A 225 17.90 -31.50 31.48
C ILE A 225 18.08 -30.39 30.40
N GLU A 226 19.35 -30.04 30.22
CA GLU A 226 20.13 -29.70 29.02
C GLU A 226 19.67 -28.65 27.97
N HIS A 227 20.64 -27.82 27.64
CA HIS A 227 20.65 -26.81 26.58
C HIS A 227 20.51 -27.41 25.18
N THR A 228 19.43 -27.08 24.47
CA THR A 228 19.42 -27.01 22.99
C THR A 228 18.49 -25.89 22.52
N CYS A 229 19.06 -24.88 21.86
CA CYS A 229 18.31 -23.75 21.29
C CYS A 229 17.92 -24.10 19.85
N VAL A 230 16.68 -24.53 19.63
CA VAL A 230 16.09 -24.67 18.29
C VAL A 230 15.18 -23.47 18.04
N CYS A 231 15.51 -22.66 17.03
CA CYS A 231 14.64 -21.60 16.55
C CYS A 231 13.41 -22.19 15.87
N LEU A 232 12.26 -22.21 16.57
CA LEU A 232 10.97 -22.47 15.95
C LEU A 232 10.51 -21.24 15.15
N PRO A 233 9.97 -21.42 13.93
CA PRO A 233 9.31 -20.34 13.19
C PRO A 233 8.05 -19.86 13.93
N PRO A 234 7.59 -18.61 13.69
CA PRO A 234 6.35 -18.14 14.29
C PRO A 234 5.18 -19.05 13.84
N PRO A 235 4.19 -19.31 14.71
CA PRO A 235 3.07 -20.15 14.33
C PRO A 235 2.31 -19.50 13.15
N PRO A 236 1.76 -20.30 12.22
CA PRO A 236 0.85 -19.78 11.22
C PRO A 236 -0.30 -19.10 11.94
N LEU A 237 -0.77 -17.95 11.42
CA LEU A 237 -2.03 -17.35 11.85
C LEU A 237 -3.15 -18.34 11.52
N THR A 238 -3.44 -19.23 12.47
CA THR A 238 -4.61 -20.08 12.44
C THR A 238 -5.85 -19.20 12.39
N SER A 239 -6.80 -19.63 11.56
CA SER A 239 -8.10 -19.01 11.37
C SER A 239 -8.74 -18.68 12.71
N ILE A 240 -8.84 -17.39 13.04
CA ILE A 240 -9.69 -16.95 14.14
C ILE A 240 -11.11 -17.40 13.77
N ASN A 241 -11.67 -18.27 14.61
CA ASN A 241 -13.03 -18.75 14.50
C ASN A 241 -13.99 -17.57 14.30
N SER A 242 -14.86 -17.69 13.30
CA SER A 242 -15.75 -16.64 12.78
C SER A 242 -16.96 -16.33 13.68
N SER A 243 -16.88 -16.55 14.99
CA SER A 243 -18.06 -16.58 15.88
C SER A 243 -18.27 -15.33 16.75
N GLU A 244 -17.52 -14.24 16.58
CA GLU A 244 -17.74 -12.99 17.35
C GLU A 244 -17.83 -11.72 16.47
N TRP A 245 -18.42 -11.81 15.28
CA TRP A 245 -18.73 -10.62 14.50
C TRP A 245 -20.24 -10.53 14.24
N ASN A 246 -20.92 -9.68 15.02
CA ASN A 246 -22.26 -9.23 14.67
C ASN A 246 -22.19 -8.62 13.27
N ALA A 247 -22.80 -9.29 12.29
CA ALA A 247 -22.84 -8.81 10.91
C ALA A 247 -23.35 -7.36 10.91
N PRO A 248 -22.56 -6.40 10.40
CA PRO A 248 -22.97 -5.00 10.40
C PRO A 248 -24.23 -4.86 9.55
N ARG A 249 -25.29 -4.29 10.13
CA ARG A 249 -26.55 -4.02 9.41
C ARG A 249 -26.28 -3.11 8.21
N PRO A 250 -27.05 -3.25 7.11
CA PRO A 250 -26.95 -2.35 5.96
C PRO A 250 -27.08 -0.89 6.43
N ARG A 251 -26.18 -0.03 5.94
CA ARG A 251 -26.12 1.38 6.34
C ARG A 251 -27.15 2.24 5.60
N HIS A 252 -27.61 1.78 4.44
CA HIS A 252 -28.42 2.54 3.50
C HIS A 252 -29.71 1.78 3.16
N LEU A 253 -30.42 1.26 4.18
CA LEU A 253 -31.64 0.45 4.01
C LEU A 253 -32.66 1.08 3.04
N ARG A 254 -32.94 2.38 3.15
CA ARG A 254 -33.86 3.09 2.26
C ARG A 254 -33.42 3.05 0.78
N LEU A 255 -32.13 3.26 0.53
CA LEU A 255 -31.58 3.19 -0.83
C LEU A 255 -31.57 1.76 -1.34
N LEU A 256 -31.29 0.78 -0.46
CA LEU A 256 -31.30 -0.64 -0.81
C LEU A 256 -32.70 -1.12 -1.19
N GLU A 257 -33.72 -0.74 -0.43
CA GLU A 257 -35.13 -1.04 -0.73
C GLU A 257 -35.55 -0.39 -2.05
N GLY A 258 -35.23 0.89 -2.26
CA GLY A 258 -35.50 1.57 -3.52
C GLY A 258 -34.79 0.93 -4.70
N ALA A 259 -33.53 0.50 -4.53
CA ALA A 259 -32.79 -0.23 -5.54
C ALA A 259 -33.50 -1.54 -5.90
N LEU A 260 -33.93 -2.34 -4.93
CA LEU A 260 -34.55 -3.64 -5.19
C LEU A 260 -35.88 -3.55 -5.96
N HIS A 261 -36.63 -2.47 -5.79
CA HIS A 261 -37.93 -2.25 -6.44
C HIS A 261 -37.86 -1.34 -7.67
N ARG A 262 -36.66 -0.97 -8.12
CA ARG A 262 -36.47 -0.03 -9.24
C ARG A 262 -36.99 -0.61 -10.56
N GLN A 263 -37.55 0.26 -11.40
CA GLN A 263 -37.80 -0.04 -12.81
C GLN A 263 -36.70 0.59 -13.66
N ILE A 264 -36.10 -0.17 -14.57
CA ILE A 264 -35.04 0.32 -15.45
C ILE A 264 -35.59 0.41 -16.87
N SER A 265 -35.50 1.58 -17.49
CA SER A 265 -35.94 1.75 -18.88
C SER A 265 -35.01 1.01 -19.84
N ILE A 266 -35.57 0.47 -20.93
CA ILE A 266 -34.80 -0.19 -22.00
C ILE A 266 -33.72 0.76 -22.55
N ARG A 267 -34.05 2.05 -22.69
CA ARG A 267 -33.11 3.08 -23.16
C ARG A 267 -31.87 3.19 -22.28
N GLN A 268 -32.03 3.25 -20.95
CA GLN A 268 -30.90 3.30 -20.02
C GLN A 268 -30.00 2.06 -20.15
N GLN A 269 -30.58 0.87 -20.33
CA GLN A 269 -29.80 -0.36 -20.52
C GLN A 269 -29.00 -0.33 -21.85
N VAL A 270 -29.64 0.11 -22.93
CA VAL A 270 -28.97 0.24 -24.24
C VAL A 270 -27.80 1.22 -24.16
N GLU A 271 -28.00 2.39 -23.56
CA GLU A 271 -26.95 3.40 -23.37
C GLU A 271 -25.80 2.89 -22.46
N LEU A 272 -26.13 2.17 -21.38
CA LEU A 272 -25.16 1.58 -20.46
C LEU A 272 -24.26 0.55 -21.15
N TRP A 273 -24.80 -0.28 -22.05
CA TRP A 273 -24.04 -1.32 -22.74
C TRP A 273 -23.50 -0.91 -24.11
N SER A 274 -23.76 0.32 -24.54
CA SER A 274 -23.19 0.89 -25.76
C SER A 274 -21.67 1.04 -25.61
N PRO A 275 -20.89 0.71 -26.65
CA PRO A 275 -19.43 0.88 -26.64
C PRO A 275 -19.08 2.37 -26.51
N LEU A 276 -17.82 2.64 -26.15
CA LEU A 276 -17.33 4.02 -26.21
C LEU A 276 -17.35 4.50 -27.67
N PRO A 277 -17.71 5.78 -27.91
CA PRO A 277 -17.56 6.35 -29.24
C PRO A 277 -16.09 6.32 -29.66
N ASP A 278 -15.82 6.31 -30.96
CA ASP A 278 -14.47 6.55 -31.45
C ASP A 278 -14.04 7.95 -30.99
N GLN A 279 -12.90 8.00 -30.32
CA GLN A 279 -12.37 9.23 -29.73
C GLN A 279 -11.30 9.87 -30.63
N SER A 280 -11.05 9.32 -31.82
CA SER A 280 -9.99 9.74 -32.75
C SER A 280 -8.58 9.63 -32.16
N TRP A 281 -8.36 8.66 -31.28
CA TRP A 281 -7.05 8.32 -30.73
C TRP A 281 -6.77 6.84 -30.91
N LYS A 282 -5.52 6.52 -31.23
CA LYS A 282 -5.02 5.15 -31.36
C LYS A 282 -3.69 4.99 -30.62
N PRO A 283 -3.32 3.77 -30.22
CA PRO A 283 -1.95 3.45 -29.84
C PRO A 283 -0.92 4.03 -30.80
N CYS A 284 0.14 4.66 -30.28
CA CYS A 284 1.25 5.08 -31.12
C CYS A 284 2.04 3.84 -31.57
N THR A 285 1.81 3.37 -32.79
CA THR A 285 2.45 2.16 -33.36
C THR A 285 3.83 2.42 -33.98
N GLN A 286 4.28 3.67 -34.04
CA GLN A 286 5.57 4.01 -34.63
C GLN A 286 6.71 3.51 -33.72
N SER A 287 7.38 2.46 -34.18
CA SER A 287 8.71 2.10 -33.71
C SER A 287 9.62 3.29 -33.98
N PHE A 288 10.23 3.86 -32.95
CA PHE A 288 11.26 4.85 -33.18
C PHE A 288 12.42 4.11 -33.87
N THR A 289 12.75 4.50 -35.09
CA THR A 289 14.04 4.14 -35.72
C THR A 289 15.12 4.92 -34.99
N GLY A 290 15.41 4.51 -33.77
CA GLY A 290 16.55 5.01 -33.00
C GLY A 290 17.86 4.51 -33.61
N SER A 291 18.95 5.21 -33.31
CA SER A 291 20.29 4.73 -33.63
C SER A 291 20.49 3.30 -33.08
N PRO A 292 21.22 2.44 -33.80
CA PRO A 292 21.54 1.09 -33.33
C PRO A 292 22.10 1.12 -31.91
N LEU A 293 21.75 0.11 -31.11
CA LEU A 293 22.31 -0.02 -29.76
C LEU A 293 23.85 -0.05 -29.82
N PRO A 294 24.57 0.82 -29.07
CA PRO A 294 26.04 0.92 -29.15
C PRO A 294 26.69 -0.43 -28.84
N GLU A 295 27.62 -0.96 -29.63
CA GLU A 295 28.12 -2.35 -29.52
C GLU A 295 28.50 -2.81 -28.09
N LYS A 296 29.01 -1.90 -27.25
CA LYS A 296 29.36 -2.18 -25.84
C LYS A 296 28.42 -1.43 -24.88
N SER A 297 27.92 -2.16 -23.88
CA SER A 297 27.18 -1.61 -22.73
C SER A 297 28.13 -0.95 -21.73
N GLN A 298 27.69 0.10 -21.03
CA GLN A 298 28.50 0.75 -19.98
C GLN A 298 28.54 -0.03 -18.65
N GLY A 299 27.75 -1.10 -18.52
CA GLY A 299 27.73 -2.00 -17.37
C GLY A 299 26.36 -2.64 -17.16
N PHE A 300 26.07 -3.06 -15.92
CA PHE A 300 24.83 -3.74 -15.54
C PHE A 300 24.01 -2.94 -14.54
N LEU A 301 22.71 -2.80 -14.80
CA LEU A 301 21.74 -2.25 -13.87
C LEU A 301 20.86 -3.37 -13.31
N GLN A 302 20.80 -3.42 -11.99
CA GLN A 302 19.95 -4.34 -11.25
C GLN A 302 18.95 -3.56 -10.40
N VAL A 303 17.69 -3.96 -10.42
CA VAL A 303 16.63 -3.31 -9.64
C VAL A 303 15.88 -4.33 -8.80
N PHE A 304 15.50 -3.91 -7.59
CA PHE A 304 14.72 -4.71 -6.65
C PHE A 304 13.39 -4.00 -6.40
N LEU A 305 12.34 -4.51 -7.04
CA LEU A 305 11.02 -3.91 -7.12
C LEU A 305 10.18 -4.28 -5.90
N ASP A 306 9.75 -3.27 -5.16
CA ASP A 306 8.85 -3.41 -4.01
C ASP A 306 7.42 -2.95 -4.33
N GLY A 307 6.48 -3.42 -3.51
CA GLY A 307 5.05 -3.17 -3.68
C GLY A 307 4.30 -4.37 -4.24
N GLY A 308 3.05 -4.17 -4.65
CA GLY A 308 2.22 -5.23 -5.26
C GLY A 308 2.41 -5.30 -6.77
N LEU A 309 1.84 -6.32 -7.41
CA LEU A 309 1.94 -6.58 -8.86
C LEU A 309 1.88 -5.31 -9.73
N ASN A 310 0.85 -4.48 -9.55
CA ASN A 310 0.65 -3.29 -10.37
C ASN A 310 1.65 -2.15 -10.07
N GLN A 311 2.25 -2.11 -8.88
CA GLN A 311 3.38 -1.21 -8.58
C GLN A 311 4.66 -1.72 -9.21
N GLN A 312 4.89 -3.03 -9.13
CA GLN A 312 6.02 -3.69 -9.78
C GLN A 312 5.95 -3.49 -11.30
N ARG A 313 4.78 -3.62 -11.95
CA ARG A 313 4.59 -3.27 -13.38
C ARG A 313 5.11 -1.87 -13.72
N MET A 314 4.72 -0.87 -12.94
CA MET A 314 5.18 0.51 -13.12
C MET A 314 6.70 0.64 -12.89
N GLY A 315 7.23 -0.06 -11.88
CA GLY A 315 8.67 -0.11 -11.61
C GLY A 315 9.49 -0.78 -12.72
N ILE A 316 8.97 -1.82 -13.36
CA ILE A 316 9.63 -2.47 -14.52
C ILE A 316 9.75 -1.47 -15.67
N CYS A 317 8.66 -0.76 -15.97
CA CYS A 317 8.66 0.25 -17.03
C CYS A 317 9.69 1.35 -16.78
N ASP A 318 9.81 1.81 -15.53
CA ASP A 318 10.82 2.79 -15.13
C ASP A 318 12.24 2.21 -15.20
N ALA A 319 12.44 0.95 -14.83
CA ALA A 319 13.76 0.30 -14.87
C ALA A 319 14.29 0.17 -16.31
N VAL A 320 13.43 -0.19 -17.27
CA VAL A 320 13.77 -0.21 -18.70
C VAL A 320 14.12 1.18 -19.19
N ALA A 321 13.33 2.20 -18.82
CA ALA A 321 13.61 3.59 -19.19
C ALA A 321 14.94 4.08 -18.62
N VAL A 322 15.23 3.80 -17.34
CA VAL A 322 16.51 4.15 -16.71
C VAL A 322 17.67 3.43 -17.40
N ALA A 323 17.54 2.15 -17.73
CA ALA A 323 18.58 1.43 -18.46
C ALA A 323 18.88 2.07 -19.82
N LYS A 324 17.84 2.53 -20.54
CA LYS A 324 17.99 3.29 -21.79
C LYS A 324 18.68 4.62 -21.59
N ILE A 325 18.26 5.41 -20.58
CA ILE A 325 18.85 6.72 -20.25
C ILE A 325 20.35 6.59 -19.97
N LEU A 326 20.74 5.55 -19.23
CA LEU A 326 22.14 5.32 -18.83
C LEU A 326 22.96 4.54 -19.86
N ASN A 327 22.33 4.03 -20.94
CA ASN A 327 22.96 3.15 -21.92
C ASN A 327 23.67 1.93 -21.28
N VAL A 328 22.94 1.24 -20.39
CA VAL A 328 23.42 0.07 -19.65
C VAL A 328 22.55 -1.16 -19.93
N THR A 329 23.08 -2.34 -19.62
CA THR A 329 22.35 -3.61 -19.75
C THR A 329 21.50 -3.82 -18.50
N LEU A 330 20.19 -3.99 -18.70
CA LEU A 330 19.26 -4.30 -17.62
C LEU A 330 19.29 -5.80 -17.33
N VAL A 331 19.46 -6.17 -16.07
CA VAL A 331 19.18 -7.53 -15.59
C VAL A 331 17.68 -7.63 -15.33
N ILE A 332 17.06 -8.77 -15.66
CA ILE A 332 15.63 -9.00 -15.37
C ILE A 332 15.30 -8.53 -13.94
N PRO A 333 14.33 -7.59 -13.78
CA PRO A 333 13.99 -7.03 -12.49
C PRO A 333 13.64 -8.08 -11.44
N ARG A 334 14.16 -7.93 -10.22
CA ARG A 334 13.82 -8.82 -9.11
C ARG A 334 12.63 -8.27 -8.34
N LEU A 335 11.69 -9.15 -8.01
CA LEU A 335 10.49 -8.82 -7.25
C LEU A 335 10.75 -9.11 -5.77
N GLU A 336 10.66 -8.09 -4.92
CA GLU A 336 10.78 -8.24 -3.48
C GLU A 336 9.49 -8.80 -2.87
N VAL A 337 9.65 -9.63 -1.84
CA VAL A 337 8.52 -10.21 -1.11
C VAL A 337 7.80 -9.11 -0.36
N ASN A 338 6.52 -8.92 -0.66
CA ASN A 338 5.71 -7.91 0.00
C ASN A 338 5.28 -8.38 1.40
N PRO A 339 5.40 -7.55 2.46
CA PRO A 339 5.03 -7.96 3.82
C PRO A 339 3.52 -8.23 4.01
N VAL A 340 2.66 -7.68 3.16
CA VAL A 340 1.19 -7.85 3.25
C VAL A 340 0.76 -9.17 2.60
N TRP A 341 1.24 -9.44 1.40
CA TRP A 341 0.80 -10.59 0.60
C TRP A 341 1.73 -11.82 0.70
N GLN A 342 2.94 -11.63 1.26
CA GLN A 342 3.95 -12.67 1.47
C GLN A 342 4.24 -13.53 0.23
N ASP A 343 4.15 -12.92 -0.94
CA ASP A 343 4.31 -13.60 -2.22
C ASP A 343 5.77 -13.54 -2.67
N SER A 344 6.33 -14.71 -2.98
CA SER A 344 7.70 -14.92 -3.45
C SER A 344 7.81 -15.16 -4.97
N SER A 345 6.72 -14.96 -5.72
CA SER A 345 6.70 -15.11 -7.17
C SER A 345 7.77 -14.26 -7.84
N SER A 346 8.53 -14.88 -8.75
CA SER A 346 9.56 -14.22 -9.54
C SER A 346 8.95 -13.44 -10.72
N PHE A 347 9.78 -12.66 -11.42
CA PHE A 347 9.38 -12.03 -12.68
C PHE A 347 8.90 -13.08 -13.70
N ALA A 348 9.62 -14.18 -13.83
CA ALA A 348 9.32 -15.26 -14.77
C ALA A 348 8.07 -16.08 -14.38
N ASP A 349 7.63 -16.00 -13.12
CA ASP A 349 6.37 -16.61 -12.71
C ASP A 349 5.14 -15.84 -13.21
N ILE A 350 5.31 -14.56 -13.55
CA ILE A 350 4.22 -13.64 -13.84
C ILE A 350 4.26 -13.21 -15.30
N PHE A 351 5.44 -12.86 -15.81
CA PHE A 351 5.64 -12.30 -17.14
C PHE A 351 6.44 -13.23 -18.04
N ASP A 352 6.08 -13.23 -19.32
CA ASP A 352 6.77 -13.94 -20.39
C ASP A 352 8.13 -13.26 -20.67
N VAL A 353 9.21 -13.86 -20.18
CA VAL A 353 10.56 -13.30 -20.25
C VAL A 353 11.09 -13.26 -21.69
N ASP A 354 10.81 -14.30 -22.49
CA ASP A 354 11.25 -14.37 -23.88
C ASP A 354 10.58 -13.29 -24.72
N HIS A 355 9.26 -13.13 -24.56
CA HIS A 355 8.52 -12.04 -25.18
C HIS A 355 9.05 -10.67 -24.74
N PHE A 356 9.28 -10.47 -23.44
CA PHE A 356 9.78 -9.22 -22.89
C PHE A 356 11.14 -8.81 -23.48
N ILE A 357 12.10 -9.75 -23.55
CA ILE A 357 13.42 -9.51 -24.15
C ILE A 357 13.29 -9.26 -25.65
N THR A 358 12.49 -10.06 -26.35
CA THR A 358 12.33 -9.97 -27.81
C THR A 358 11.72 -8.65 -28.27
N VAL A 359 10.68 -8.16 -27.57
CA VAL A 359 10.00 -6.90 -27.90
C VAL A 359 10.90 -5.67 -27.66
N LEU A 360 11.85 -5.78 -26.74
CA LEU A 360 12.72 -4.67 -26.32
C LEU A 360 14.15 -4.76 -26.87
N LYS A 361 14.49 -5.80 -27.63
CA LYS A 361 15.86 -6.11 -28.08
C LYS A 361 16.57 -4.97 -28.82
N ASP A 362 15.82 -4.16 -29.58
CA ASP A 362 16.34 -3.06 -30.40
C ASP A 362 16.42 -1.73 -29.60
N GLU A 363 15.80 -1.69 -28.42
CA GLU A 363 15.67 -0.49 -27.59
C GLU A 363 16.59 -0.54 -26.38
N VAL A 364 16.69 -1.69 -25.69
CA VAL A 364 17.47 -1.86 -24.45
C VAL A 364 18.06 -3.27 -24.41
N ARG A 365 19.32 -3.40 -24.00
CA ARG A 365 19.91 -4.72 -23.74
C ARG A 365 19.40 -5.28 -22.43
N ILE A 366 18.85 -6.49 -22.49
CA ILE A 366 18.29 -7.18 -21.32
C ILE A 366 18.89 -8.57 -21.22
N VAL A 367 19.36 -8.93 -20.03
CA VAL A 367 19.89 -10.27 -19.72
C VAL A 367 19.10 -10.91 -18.60
N ARG A 368 18.94 -12.24 -18.67
CA ARG A 368 18.21 -13.03 -17.66
C ARG A 368 18.92 -13.01 -16.31
N GLU A 369 20.23 -13.23 -16.37
CA GLU A 369 21.09 -13.36 -15.20
C GLU A 369 22.33 -12.49 -15.36
N LEU A 370 22.98 -12.21 -14.23
CA LEU A 370 24.25 -11.52 -14.22
C LEU A 370 25.37 -12.41 -14.74
N PRO A 371 26.37 -11.84 -15.42
CA PRO A 371 27.63 -12.54 -15.67
C PRO A 371 28.26 -13.09 -14.39
N THR A 372 29.02 -14.18 -14.50
CA THR A 372 29.59 -14.91 -13.37
C THR A 372 30.45 -14.03 -12.45
N GLN A 373 31.16 -13.04 -12.99
CA GLN A 373 31.95 -12.09 -12.18
C GLN A 373 31.10 -11.21 -11.23
N TYR A 374 29.80 -11.11 -11.45
CA TYR A 374 28.85 -10.37 -10.62
C TYR A 374 27.85 -11.28 -9.88
N ALA A 375 28.06 -12.60 -9.88
CA ALA A 375 27.17 -13.56 -9.20
C ALA A 375 26.99 -13.29 -7.69
N TRP A 376 27.94 -12.56 -7.07
CA TRP A 376 27.85 -12.11 -5.67
C TRP A 376 26.76 -11.05 -5.43
N SER A 377 26.24 -10.37 -6.46
CA SER A 377 25.27 -9.27 -6.36
C SER A 377 23.85 -9.77 -6.09
N THR A 378 23.69 -10.53 -5.01
CA THR A 378 22.41 -11.14 -4.58
C THR A 378 21.66 -10.24 -3.60
N ARG A 379 20.39 -10.57 -3.35
CA ARG A 379 19.60 -9.91 -2.31
C ARG A 379 20.26 -10.00 -0.93
N ASP A 380 20.73 -11.19 -0.58
CA ASP A 380 21.27 -11.47 0.75
C ASP A 380 22.62 -10.76 0.97
N TYR A 381 23.43 -10.64 -0.09
CA TYR A 381 24.63 -9.81 -0.08
C TYR A 381 24.35 -8.34 0.29
N TYR A 382 23.23 -7.80 -0.18
CA TYR A 382 22.79 -6.44 0.11
C TYR A 382 22.04 -6.30 1.45
N ALA A 383 21.52 -7.38 2.01
CA ALA A 383 20.84 -7.39 3.30
C ALA A 383 21.82 -7.30 4.48
N THR A 384 23.04 -7.83 4.32
CA THR A 384 24.06 -7.94 5.38
C THR A 384 24.81 -6.64 5.70
N GLY A 385 24.72 -5.61 4.85
CA GLY A 385 25.46 -4.36 5.09
C GLY A 385 25.26 -3.26 4.06
N ILE A 386 25.94 -2.14 4.28
CA ILE A 386 26.02 -1.03 3.32
C ILE A 386 27.06 -1.40 2.26
N ARG A 387 26.68 -1.27 0.99
CA ARG A 387 27.52 -1.64 -0.16
C ARG A 387 27.60 -0.45 -1.10
N ALA A 388 28.80 -0.16 -1.62
CA ALA A 388 29.00 0.94 -2.57
C ALA A 388 28.19 0.75 -3.88
N THR A 389 27.97 -0.51 -4.28
CA THR A 389 27.14 -0.85 -5.44
C THR A 389 25.64 -0.77 -5.18
N ARG A 390 25.20 -0.50 -3.94
CA ARG A 390 23.78 -0.41 -3.59
C ARG A 390 23.32 1.03 -3.42
N ILE A 391 22.34 1.41 -4.21
CA ILE A 391 21.73 2.74 -4.20
C ILE A 391 20.35 2.64 -3.53
N LYS A 392 20.24 3.22 -2.33
CA LYS A 392 18.97 3.27 -1.55
C LYS A 392 18.30 4.65 -1.57
N THR A 393 18.98 5.65 -2.13
CA THR A 393 18.65 7.07 -1.97
C THR A 393 17.86 7.65 -3.14
N ALA A 394 17.45 6.81 -4.11
CA ALA A 394 16.64 7.24 -5.24
C ALA A 394 15.38 7.99 -4.79
N PRO A 395 15.25 9.30 -5.06
CA PRO A 395 14.09 10.07 -4.69
C PRO A 395 12.82 9.53 -5.35
N THR A 396 11.67 9.78 -4.75
CA THR A 396 10.39 9.59 -5.45
C THR A 396 10.30 10.61 -6.59
N HIS A 397 10.05 10.15 -7.81
CA HIS A 397 10.07 10.97 -9.02
C HIS A 397 11.43 11.64 -9.28
N ALA A 398 12.52 10.88 -9.15
CA ALA A 398 13.86 11.29 -9.57
C ALA A 398 13.88 11.67 -11.06
N SER A 399 14.61 12.73 -11.40
CA SER A 399 14.78 13.13 -12.81
C SER A 399 15.74 12.20 -13.54
N ALA A 400 15.78 12.28 -14.88
CA ALA A 400 16.72 11.50 -15.68
C ALA A 400 18.18 11.84 -15.30
N GLU A 401 18.47 13.12 -15.08
CA GLU A 401 19.78 13.64 -14.69
C GLU A 401 20.21 13.08 -13.34
N TRP A 402 19.30 12.89 -12.39
CA TRP A 402 19.64 12.29 -11.10
C TRP A 402 20.24 10.89 -11.27
N TYR A 403 19.70 10.08 -12.20
CA TYR A 403 20.27 8.76 -12.49
C TYR A 403 21.65 8.86 -13.15
N VAL A 404 21.84 9.82 -14.05
CA VAL A 404 23.14 10.08 -14.69
C VAL A 404 24.18 10.51 -13.65
N GLU A 405 23.80 11.31 -12.67
CA GLU A 405 24.72 11.83 -11.64
C GLU A 405 24.99 10.84 -10.50
N ASN A 406 24.03 9.96 -10.17
CA ASN A 406 24.10 9.15 -8.94
C ASN A 406 24.21 7.64 -9.20
N VAL A 407 23.74 7.15 -10.35
CA VAL A 407 23.76 5.71 -10.69
C VAL A 407 24.87 5.40 -11.68
N LEU A 408 25.01 6.21 -12.73
CA LEU A 408 26.04 5.96 -13.76
C LEU A 408 27.46 5.90 -13.19
N PRO A 409 27.90 6.79 -12.26
CA PRO A 409 29.27 6.72 -11.74
C PRO A 409 29.55 5.45 -10.95
N VAL A 410 28.54 4.89 -10.27
CA VAL A 410 28.65 3.60 -9.57
C VAL A 410 28.85 2.48 -10.58
N ILE A 411 28.07 2.47 -11.67
CA ILE A 411 28.23 1.49 -12.75
C ILE A 411 29.60 1.62 -13.43
N GLN A 412 30.08 2.84 -13.69
CA GLN A 412 31.40 3.06 -14.29
C GLN A 412 32.54 2.59 -13.38
N SER A 413 32.38 2.73 -12.06
CA SER A 413 33.41 2.35 -11.08
C SER A 413 33.45 0.84 -10.81
N TYR A 414 32.29 0.18 -10.76
CA TYR A 414 32.18 -1.22 -10.32
C TYR A 414 31.69 -2.19 -11.41
N GLY A 415 31.30 -1.68 -12.58
CA GLY A 415 30.63 -2.41 -13.66
C GLY A 415 29.17 -2.76 -13.40
N ILE A 416 28.67 -2.56 -12.16
CA ILE A 416 27.30 -2.87 -11.75
C ILE A 416 26.78 -1.91 -10.70
N ALA A 417 25.49 -1.58 -10.77
CA ALA A 417 24.75 -0.93 -9.68
C ALA A 417 23.42 -1.62 -9.40
N ALA A 418 23.06 -1.69 -8.11
CA ALA A 418 21.82 -2.23 -7.60
C ALA A 418 20.98 -1.13 -6.97
N VAL A 419 19.82 -0.82 -7.52
CA VAL A 419 18.87 0.14 -6.93
C VAL A 419 17.81 -0.63 -6.14
N ALA A 420 17.81 -0.45 -4.81
CA ALA A 420 17.01 -1.27 -3.90
C ALA A 420 16.67 -0.53 -2.59
N PRO A 421 15.39 -0.21 -2.31
CA PRO A 421 14.19 -0.58 -3.07
C PRO A 421 13.92 0.30 -4.30
N PHE A 422 13.16 -0.22 -5.27
CA PHE A 422 12.78 0.48 -6.49
C PHE A 422 11.27 0.41 -6.77
N SER A 423 10.51 1.37 -6.21
CA SER A 423 9.08 1.53 -6.48
C SER A 423 8.84 2.78 -7.31
N HIS A 424 8.59 2.62 -8.62
CA HIS A 424 8.21 3.69 -9.55
C HIS A 424 8.94 5.03 -9.25
N ARG A 425 10.24 5.05 -9.53
CA ARG A 425 11.14 6.12 -9.06
C ARG A 425 11.41 7.19 -10.10
N LEU A 426 11.10 6.97 -11.38
CA LEU A 426 11.37 7.96 -12.44
C LEU A 426 10.26 9.01 -12.50
N ALA A 427 10.63 10.27 -12.74
CA ALA A 427 9.69 11.36 -12.94
C ALA A 427 8.77 11.13 -14.16
N PHE A 428 7.61 11.79 -14.18
CA PHE A 428 6.69 11.78 -15.33
C PHE A 428 6.87 12.98 -16.26
N ASP A 429 7.51 14.04 -15.78
CA ASP A 429 7.71 15.28 -16.51
C ASP A 429 9.19 15.45 -16.83
N ASN A 430 9.50 16.23 -17.87
CA ASN A 430 10.86 16.49 -18.34
C ASN A 430 11.66 15.22 -18.71
N VAL A 431 10.96 14.13 -19.04
CA VAL A 431 11.54 12.92 -19.61
C VAL A 431 11.33 12.99 -21.14
N PRO A 432 12.37 12.70 -21.96
CA PRO A 432 12.25 12.78 -23.42
C PRO A 432 11.10 11.92 -23.97
N GLU A 433 10.47 12.38 -25.06
CA GLU A 433 9.30 11.70 -25.65
C GLU A 433 9.61 10.24 -26.03
N SER A 434 10.79 9.97 -26.60
CA SER A 434 11.23 8.61 -26.94
C SER A 434 11.28 7.69 -25.72
N ILE A 435 11.71 8.19 -24.56
CA ILE A 435 11.75 7.43 -23.32
C ILE A 435 10.34 7.20 -22.76
N GLN A 436 9.43 8.17 -22.90
CA GLN A 436 8.03 7.98 -22.52
C GLN A 436 7.35 6.94 -23.41
N ARG A 437 7.56 6.99 -24.73
CA ARG A 437 7.08 5.97 -25.67
C ARG A 437 7.63 4.59 -25.33
N LEU A 438 8.90 4.49 -24.94
CA LEU A 438 9.48 3.23 -24.45
C LEU A 438 8.74 2.72 -23.21
N ARG A 439 8.45 3.58 -22.21
CA ARG A 439 7.64 3.17 -21.03
C ARG A 439 6.25 2.68 -21.43
N CYS A 440 5.61 3.33 -22.41
CA CYS A 440 4.32 2.90 -22.95
C CYS A 440 4.41 1.51 -23.60
N LYS A 441 5.40 1.30 -24.48
CA LYS A 441 5.67 0.02 -25.14
C LYS A 441 5.90 -1.08 -24.11
N VAL A 442 6.70 -0.81 -23.07
CA VAL A 442 6.92 -1.78 -21.98
C VAL A 442 5.61 -2.13 -21.29
N ASN A 443 4.82 -1.13 -20.90
CA ASN A 443 3.61 -1.34 -20.10
C ASN A 443 2.49 -2.08 -20.85
N PHE A 444 2.28 -1.77 -22.13
CA PHE A 444 1.15 -2.26 -22.92
C PHE A 444 1.51 -3.40 -23.88
N GLU A 445 2.77 -3.54 -24.29
CA GLU A 445 3.18 -4.54 -25.29
C GLU A 445 4.20 -5.57 -24.75
N ALA A 446 5.22 -5.14 -23.99
CA ALA A 446 6.29 -6.03 -23.54
C ALA A 446 5.91 -6.85 -22.29
N LEU A 447 5.08 -6.31 -21.39
CA LEU A 447 4.65 -6.96 -20.15
C LEU A 447 3.44 -7.90 -20.36
N ASN A 448 3.68 -8.98 -21.10
CA ASN A 448 2.74 -10.07 -21.29
C ASN A 448 2.80 -11.06 -20.12
N PHE A 449 1.63 -11.52 -19.67
CA PHE A 449 1.56 -12.57 -18.66
C PHE A 449 1.98 -13.93 -19.24
N VAL A 450 2.53 -14.81 -18.40
CA VAL A 450 2.87 -16.20 -18.78
C VAL A 450 1.65 -16.98 -19.31
N PRO A 451 1.86 -18.01 -20.17
CA PRO A 451 0.77 -18.80 -20.77
C PRO A 451 -0.31 -19.25 -19.79
N ARG A 452 0.05 -19.91 -18.67
CA ARG A 452 -0.90 -20.37 -17.64
C ARG A 452 -1.88 -19.30 -17.14
N ILE A 453 -1.44 -18.05 -16.97
CA ILE A 453 -2.30 -16.94 -16.53
C ILE A 453 -3.26 -16.53 -17.64
N ARG A 454 -2.79 -16.50 -18.89
CA ARG A 454 -3.60 -16.13 -20.07
C ARG A 454 -4.63 -17.20 -20.37
N GLU A 455 -4.22 -18.48 -20.37
CA GLU A 455 -5.08 -19.63 -20.64
C GLU A 455 -6.21 -19.74 -19.61
N LEU A 456 -5.88 -19.66 -18.31
CA LEU A 456 -6.89 -19.58 -17.26
C LEU A 456 -7.79 -18.36 -17.46
N GLY A 457 -7.21 -17.19 -17.70
CA GLY A 457 -7.96 -15.96 -17.96
C GLY A 457 -8.95 -16.08 -19.13
N ASP A 458 -8.52 -16.68 -20.24
CA ASP A 458 -9.35 -16.92 -21.43
C ASP A 458 -10.46 -17.95 -21.14
N ALA A 459 -10.16 -19.01 -20.39
CA ALA A 459 -11.16 -19.99 -19.95
C ALA A 459 -12.25 -19.34 -19.08
N LEU A 460 -11.86 -18.50 -18.12
CA LEU A 460 -12.79 -17.75 -17.28
C LEU A 460 -13.65 -16.79 -18.11
N VAL A 461 -13.05 -16.04 -19.04
CA VAL A 461 -13.78 -15.15 -19.95
C VAL A 461 -14.75 -15.93 -20.83
N HIS A 462 -14.35 -17.11 -21.32
CA HIS A 462 -15.21 -17.97 -22.12
C HIS A 462 -16.45 -18.41 -21.32
N ARG A 463 -16.28 -18.87 -20.07
CA ARG A 463 -17.39 -19.28 -19.19
C ARG A 463 -18.31 -18.11 -18.83
N LEU A 464 -17.76 -16.92 -18.62
CA LEU A 464 -18.53 -15.70 -18.36
C LEU A 464 -19.37 -15.28 -19.57
N ARG A 465 -18.83 -15.45 -20.79
CA ARG A 465 -19.51 -15.10 -22.05
C ARG A 465 -20.49 -16.18 -22.51
N ASN A 466 -20.23 -17.44 -22.21
CA ASN A 466 -20.99 -18.60 -22.65
C ASN A 466 -21.38 -19.46 -21.45
N PRO A 467 -22.31 -18.99 -20.61
CA PRO A 467 -22.77 -19.80 -19.50
C PRO A 467 -23.44 -21.06 -20.00
N PRO A 468 -23.30 -22.20 -19.30
CA PRO A 468 -24.02 -23.40 -19.65
C PRO A 468 -25.52 -23.07 -19.65
N SER A 469 -26.15 -23.23 -20.82
CA SER A 469 -27.61 -23.13 -20.92
C SER A 469 -28.16 -24.20 -19.99
N THR A 470 -28.92 -23.81 -18.98
CA THR A 470 -29.78 -24.76 -18.28
C THR A 470 -30.59 -25.47 -19.35
N SER A 471 -30.34 -26.75 -19.54
CA SER A 471 -31.13 -27.61 -20.40
C SER A 471 -32.59 -27.40 -20.02
N LYS A 472 -33.36 -26.71 -20.86
CA LYS A 472 -34.81 -26.87 -20.88
C LYS A 472 -35.07 -28.31 -21.30
N THR A 473 -35.05 -29.22 -20.33
CA THR A 473 -35.77 -30.47 -20.45
C THR A 473 -37.25 -30.17 -20.36
N SER A 474 -37.98 -30.78 -21.29
CA SER A 474 -39.45 -30.87 -21.41
C SER A 474 -40.18 -29.74 -22.14
N GLY A 475 -40.62 -30.08 -23.35
CA GLY A 475 -42.06 -30.06 -23.68
C GLY A 475 -42.65 -28.74 -24.14
N ASP A 476 -42.78 -28.63 -25.47
CA ASP A 476 -43.86 -27.93 -26.17
C ASP A 476 -43.89 -26.40 -26.08
N THR A 477 -43.44 -25.70 -27.14
CA THR A 477 -43.94 -24.35 -27.45
C THR A 477 -43.61 -23.91 -28.88
N ASP A 478 -44.68 -23.63 -29.61
CA ASP A 478 -44.94 -22.60 -30.63
C ASP A 478 -43.81 -22.20 -31.64
N PRO A 479 -44.02 -22.40 -32.97
CA PRO A 479 -43.08 -21.98 -34.02
C PRO A 479 -42.80 -20.46 -34.09
N THR A 480 -43.58 -19.60 -33.43
CA THR A 480 -43.45 -18.14 -33.54
C THR A 480 -42.31 -17.52 -32.71
N GLU A 481 -41.72 -18.23 -31.75
CA GLU A 481 -40.52 -17.77 -31.01
C GLU A 481 -39.19 -17.97 -31.77
N ARG A 482 -39.22 -18.64 -32.94
CA ARG A 482 -38.01 -18.89 -33.75
C ARG A 482 -37.47 -17.64 -34.46
N VAL A 483 -38.27 -16.59 -34.61
CA VAL A 483 -37.85 -15.36 -35.33
C VAL A 483 -37.11 -14.39 -34.39
N ASN A 484 -37.38 -14.42 -33.08
CA ASN A 484 -36.68 -13.59 -32.09
C ASN A 484 -35.39 -14.22 -31.54
N THR A 485 -35.13 -15.50 -31.84
CA THR A 485 -33.91 -16.21 -31.43
C THR A 485 -32.73 -15.94 -32.37
N ILE A 486 -32.97 -15.48 -33.60
CA ILE A 486 -31.93 -15.22 -34.61
C ILE A 486 -31.14 -13.92 -34.32
N ALA A 487 -31.65 -13.03 -33.48
CA ALA A 487 -30.94 -11.80 -33.05
C ALA A 487 -30.05 -11.98 -31.78
N LYS A 488 -30.02 -13.18 -31.16
CA LYS A 488 -29.31 -13.48 -29.90
C LYS A 488 -28.09 -14.39 -30.07
N SER A 489 -27.48 -14.44 -31.26
CA SER A 489 -26.25 -15.19 -31.49
C SER A 489 -24.98 -14.39 -31.14
N GLY A 490 -24.99 -13.73 -29.97
CA GLY A 490 -23.85 -12.94 -29.46
C GLY A 490 -23.37 -13.46 -28.12
N ALA A 491 -22.05 -13.47 -27.92
CA ALA A 491 -21.44 -13.77 -26.63
C ALA A 491 -22.02 -12.86 -25.51
N GLY A 492 -22.31 -13.43 -24.34
CA GLY A 492 -22.85 -12.70 -23.20
C GLY A 492 -21.95 -11.54 -22.76
N LYS A 493 -22.55 -10.41 -22.39
CA LYS A 493 -21.82 -9.27 -21.80
C LYS A 493 -21.67 -9.46 -20.29
N PHE A 494 -20.54 -9.04 -19.74
CA PHE A 494 -20.28 -9.09 -18.31
C PHE A 494 -19.51 -7.85 -17.83
N VAL A 495 -19.61 -7.58 -16.54
CA VAL A 495 -18.89 -6.50 -15.87
C VAL A 495 -17.87 -7.09 -14.92
N VAL A 496 -16.66 -6.53 -14.92
CA VAL A 496 -15.68 -6.81 -13.87
C VAL A 496 -15.73 -5.72 -12.82
N LEU A 497 -16.00 -6.13 -11.58
CA LEU A 497 -15.96 -5.30 -10.39
C LEU A 497 -14.68 -5.57 -9.62
N HIS A 498 -13.75 -4.61 -9.62
CA HIS A 498 -12.60 -4.61 -8.72
C HIS A 498 -13.00 -3.97 -7.38
N LEU A 499 -13.33 -4.80 -6.40
CA LEU A 499 -13.91 -4.33 -5.14
C LEU A 499 -12.87 -3.69 -4.21
N ARG A 500 -11.64 -4.23 -4.16
CA ARG A 500 -10.53 -3.78 -3.28
C ARG A 500 -10.98 -3.39 -1.86
N PHE A 501 -11.91 -4.17 -1.31
CA PHE A 501 -12.40 -4.03 0.06
C PHE A 501 -11.75 -5.09 0.95
N ASP A 502 -10.43 -5.22 0.84
CA ASP A 502 -9.63 -6.15 1.64
C ASP A 502 -9.26 -5.52 2.98
N LYS A 503 -8.87 -6.34 3.96
CA LYS A 503 -8.58 -5.89 5.33
C LYS A 503 -7.45 -4.85 5.39
N ASP A 504 -6.44 -4.97 4.53
CA ASP A 504 -5.35 -4.01 4.43
C ASP A 504 -5.82 -2.65 3.91
N MET A 505 -6.66 -2.64 2.89
CA MET A 505 -7.24 -1.40 2.35
C MET A 505 -8.20 -0.75 3.34
N ALA A 506 -9.08 -1.54 3.97
CA ALA A 506 -9.98 -1.06 5.01
C ALA A 506 -9.19 -0.43 6.16
N ALA A 507 -8.15 -1.12 6.65
CA ALA A 507 -7.29 -0.61 7.71
C ALA A 507 -6.49 0.63 7.29
N HIS A 508 -5.94 0.67 6.08
CA HIS A 508 -5.15 1.80 5.59
C HIS A 508 -6.02 3.07 5.39
N SER A 509 -7.27 2.91 4.95
CA SER A 509 -8.17 4.04 4.69
C SER A 509 -8.51 4.86 5.94
N GLY A 510 -8.58 4.20 7.10
CA GLY A 510 -9.00 4.83 8.36
C GLY A 510 -10.48 5.21 8.41
N CYS A 511 -11.28 4.77 7.45
CA CYS A 511 -12.71 5.06 7.39
C CYS A 511 -13.53 4.16 8.34
N ASP A 512 -14.73 4.62 8.65
CA ASP A 512 -15.75 3.86 9.36
C ASP A 512 -16.62 3.13 8.33
N PHE A 513 -16.71 1.81 8.48
CA PHE A 513 -17.54 0.96 7.63
C PHE A 513 -18.80 0.46 8.36
N GLY A 514 -19.09 0.94 9.58
CA GLY A 514 -20.33 0.63 10.29
C GLY A 514 -20.25 -0.58 11.22
N GLY A 515 -19.08 -1.15 11.48
CA GLY A 515 -18.86 -2.20 12.47
C GLY A 515 -18.60 -1.67 13.90
N GLY A 516 -18.83 -0.38 14.14
CA GLY A 516 -18.75 0.24 15.46
C GLY A 516 -17.34 0.31 16.06
N LYS A 517 -17.26 0.43 17.40
CA LYS A 517 -16.00 0.62 18.12
C LYS A 517 -15.07 -0.59 18.00
N ALA A 518 -15.63 -1.80 17.92
CA ALA A 518 -14.88 -3.04 17.76
C ALA A 518 -14.13 -3.10 16.41
N GLU A 519 -14.83 -2.82 15.29
CA GLU A 519 -14.22 -2.77 13.96
C GLU A 519 -13.12 -1.69 13.90
N LYS A 520 -13.38 -0.50 14.45
CA LYS A 520 -12.39 0.59 14.50
C LYS A 520 -11.12 0.18 15.24
N LEU A 521 -11.25 -0.48 16.39
CA LEU A 521 -10.11 -0.94 17.18
C LEU A 521 -9.34 -2.06 16.47
N ALA A 522 -10.04 -3.01 15.86
CA ALA A 522 -9.43 -4.12 15.13
C ALA A 522 -8.63 -3.63 13.91
N LEU A 523 -9.18 -2.70 13.13
CA LEU A 523 -8.49 -2.10 11.99
C LEU A 523 -7.30 -1.22 12.43
N ALA A 524 -7.42 -0.49 13.54
CA ALA A 524 -6.32 0.29 14.11
C ALA A 524 -5.16 -0.63 14.57
N LYS A 525 -5.47 -1.73 15.27
CA LYS A 525 -4.47 -2.73 15.67
C LYS A 525 -3.78 -3.36 14.46
N TYR A 526 -4.55 -3.74 13.44
CA TYR A 526 -4.00 -4.30 12.21
C TYR A 526 -3.05 -3.31 11.51
N ARG A 527 -3.41 -2.03 11.44
CA ARG A 527 -2.56 -0.97 10.87
C ARG A 527 -1.21 -0.83 11.59
N GLN A 528 -1.23 -0.90 12.93
CA GLN A 528 -0.01 -0.82 13.74
C GLN A 528 0.93 -1.99 13.45
N VAL A 529 0.39 -3.22 13.36
CA VAL A 529 1.18 -4.44 13.12
C VAL A 529 1.79 -4.46 11.72
N ILE A 530 0.97 -4.31 10.67
CA ILE A 530 1.40 -4.49 9.28
C ILE A 530 2.42 -3.44 8.84
N TRP A 531 2.23 -2.18 9.25
CA TRP A 531 3.10 -1.08 8.86
C TRP A 531 4.10 -0.68 9.94
N GLN A 532 4.23 -1.44 11.04
CA GLN A 532 5.15 -1.14 12.15
C GLN A 532 5.02 0.32 12.64
N GLY A 533 3.79 0.84 12.73
CA GLY A 533 3.50 2.22 13.13
C GLY A 533 3.79 3.31 12.07
N ARG A 534 4.25 2.98 10.86
CA ARG A 534 4.52 3.96 9.80
C ARG A 534 3.26 4.61 9.21
N VAL A 535 2.12 3.94 9.30
CA VAL A 535 0.83 4.51 8.90
C VAL A 535 0.12 5.00 10.17
N LEU A 536 0.14 6.32 10.34
CA LEU A 536 -0.51 6.99 11.47
C LEU A 536 -2.04 6.90 11.38
N ASN A 537 -2.70 7.11 12.50
CA ASN A 537 -4.14 7.33 12.50
C ASN A 537 -4.49 8.59 11.71
N SER A 538 -5.58 8.52 10.93
CA SER A 538 -6.10 9.68 10.22
C SER A 538 -6.41 10.80 11.21
N GLN A 539 -5.98 12.01 10.88
CA GLN A 539 -6.37 13.23 11.59
C GLN A 539 -7.76 13.74 11.16
N PHE A 540 -8.29 13.19 10.07
CA PHE A 540 -9.60 13.53 9.53
C PHE A 540 -10.70 12.65 10.13
N THR A 541 -11.90 13.22 10.28
CA THR A 541 -13.11 12.46 10.64
C THR A 541 -13.53 11.53 9.48
N ASP A 542 -14.37 10.54 9.76
CA ASP A 542 -14.92 9.65 8.71
C ASP A 542 -15.64 10.45 7.61
N GLU A 543 -16.45 11.42 8.01
CA GLU A 543 -17.17 12.28 7.07
C GLU A 543 -16.21 13.08 6.18
N GLU A 544 -15.14 13.65 6.73
CA GLU A 544 -14.13 14.35 5.94
C GLU A 544 -13.39 13.41 4.97
N LEU A 545 -13.09 12.17 5.37
CA LEU A 545 -12.46 11.18 4.51
C LEU A 545 -13.39 10.79 3.35
N ARG A 546 -14.68 10.56 3.65
CA ARG A 546 -15.70 10.24 2.64
C ARG A 546 -15.91 11.39 1.67
N ASN A 547 -16.09 12.62 2.18
CA ASN A 547 -16.27 13.81 1.35
C ASN A 547 -15.04 14.14 0.49
N LYS A 548 -13.85 13.66 0.86
CA LYS A 548 -12.63 13.74 0.04
C LYS A 548 -12.45 12.56 -0.92
N GLY A 549 -13.38 11.60 -0.95
CA GLY A 549 -13.33 10.40 -1.77
C GLY A 549 -12.17 9.45 -1.41
N ARG A 550 -11.72 9.46 -0.14
CA ARG A 550 -10.59 8.65 0.34
C ARG A 550 -11.00 7.27 0.85
N CYS A 551 -12.29 7.06 1.10
CA CYS A 551 -12.81 5.78 1.57
C CYS A 551 -13.12 4.85 0.40
N PRO A 552 -12.71 3.57 0.45
CA PRO A 552 -13.22 2.57 -0.48
C PRO A 552 -14.73 2.39 -0.26
N LEU A 553 -15.46 2.08 -1.33
CA LEU A 553 -16.88 1.71 -1.23
C LEU A 553 -17.00 0.30 -0.65
N THR A 554 -17.93 0.13 0.28
CA THR A 554 -18.37 -1.19 0.76
C THR A 554 -19.13 -1.95 -0.34
N PRO A 555 -19.30 -3.28 -0.21
CA PRO A 555 -20.11 -4.04 -1.16
C PRO A 555 -21.55 -3.53 -1.32
N GLU A 556 -22.15 -3.03 -0.23
CA GLU A 556 -23.47 -2.35 -0.27
C GLU A 556 -23.41 -1.09 -1.15
N GLU A 557 -22.48 -0.18 -0.88
CA GLU A 557 -22.40 1.11 -1.57
C GLU A 557 -22.08 0.96 -3.06
N ILE A 558 -21.19 0.04 -3.44
CA ILE A 558 -20.93 -0.24 -4.87
C ILE A 558 -22.13 -0.92 -5.54
N GLY A 559 -22.88 -1.76 -4.82
CA GLY A 559 -24.12 -2.34 -5.33
C GLY A 559 -25.18 -1.29 -5.62
N LEU A 560 -25.31 -0.28 -4.76
CA LEU A 560 -26.19 0.87 -4.97
C LEU A 560 -25.75 1.71 -6.17
N LEU A 561 -24.45 1.98 -6.30
CA LEU A 561 -23.89 2.67 -7.48
C LEU A 561 -24.21 1.93 -8.78
N LEU A 562 -23.95 0.62 -8.84
CA LEU A 562 -24.26 -0.18 -10.03
C LEU A 562 -25.76 -0.16 -10.35
N SER A 563 -26.59 -0.29 -9.32
CA SER A 563 -28.04 -0.26 -9.48
C SER A 563 -28.53 1.07 -10.07
N ALA A 564 -28.00 2.19 -9.57
CA ALA A 564 -28.33 3.54 -10.03
C ALA A 564 -27.76 3.87 -11.42
N LEU A 565 -26.70 3.19 -11.86
CA LEU A 565 -26.18 3.31 -13.23
C LEU A 565 -27.01 2.53 -14.26
N GLY A 566 -27.99 1.73 -13.82
CA GLY A 566 -28.89 0.97 -14.69
C GLY A 566 -28.51 -0.49 -14.89
N PHE A 567 -27.53 -1.03 -14.14
CA PHE A 567 -27.29 -2.48 -14.14
C PHE A 567 -28.49 -3.18 -13.50
N THR A 568 -28.88 -4.34 -14.02
CA THR A 568 -30.02 -5.15 -13.52
C THR A 568 -29.53 -6.30 -12.65
N ASN A 569 -30.43 -6.95 -11.91
CA ASN A 569 -30.13 -8.18 -11.16
C ASN A 569 -29.61 -9.34 -12.05
N ASN A 570 -29.96 -9.35 -13.34
CA ASN A 570 -29.47 -10.32 -14.32
C ASN A 570 -28.07 -9.99 -14.88
N THR A 571 -27.47 -8.86 -14.45
CA THR A 571 -26.11 -8.49 -14.84
C THR A 571 -25.12 -9.50 -14.27
N ARG A 572 -24.34 -10.14 -15.14
CA ARG A 572 -23.24 -11.01 -14.73
C ARG A 572 -22.05 -10.18 -14.27
N LEU A 573 -21.68 -10.35 -13.00
CA LEU A 573 -20.55 -9.67 -12.38
C LEU A 573 -19.44 -10.66 -12.10
N TYR A 574 -18.23 -10.35 -12.57
CA TYR A 574 -17.00 -11.00 -12.12
C TYR A 574 -16.35 -10.15 -11.01
N LEU A 575 -16.20 -10.73 -9.83
CA LEU A 575 -15.60 -10.08 -8.66
C LEU A 575 -14.07 -10.26 -8.66
N ALA A 576 -13.36 -9.22 -9.08
CA ALA A 576 -11.91 -9.11 -8.95
C ALA A 576 -11.55 -8.62 -7.53
N SER A 577 -11.35 -9.58 -6.62
CA SER A 577 -10.93 -9.32 -5.24
C SER A 577 -10.14 -10.51 -4.69
N HIS A 578 -9.32 -10.26 -3.67
CA HIS A 578 -8.65 -11.33 -2.93
C HIS A 578 -9.57 -11.85 -1.82
N GLN A 579 -9.61 -11.17 -0.67
CA GLN A 579 -10.48 -11.54 0.45
C GLN A 579 -11.27 -10.32 0.89
N VAL A 580 -12.58 -10.36 0.67
CA VAL A 580 -13.47 -9.29 1.09
C VAL A 580 -13.51 -9.23 2.61
N TYR A 581 -13.08 -8.11 3.17
CA TYR A 581 -13.18 -7.82 4.59
C TYR A 581 -14.66 -7.82 4.99
N GLY A 582 -15.03 -8.63 5.98
CA GLY A 582 -16.45 -8.92 6.22
C GLY A 582 -16.88 -10.34 5.92
N GLY A 583 -16.22 -10.98 4.95
CA GLY A 583 -16.71 -12.20 4.35
C GLY A 583 -18.16 -12.06 3.87
N GLU A 584 -18.93 -13.12 4.11
CA GLU A 584 -20.31 -13.23 3.64
C GLU A 584 -21.22 -12.12 4.19
N ALA A 585 -21.02 -11.71 5.45
CA ALA A 585 -21.82 -10.67 6.09
C ALA A 585 -21.82 -9.36 5.30
N ARG A 586 -20.68 -8.97 4.70
CA ARG A 586 -20.57 -7.74 3.91
C ARG A 586 -20.97 -7.94 2.45
N ILE A 587 -20.68 -9.09 1.83
CA ILE A 587 -20.97 -9.33 0.42
C ILE A 587 -22.46 -9.61 0.15
N SER A 588 -23.20 -10.07 1.16
CA SER A 588 -24.60 -10.51 1.04
C SER A 588 -25.50 -9.45 0.39
N THR A 589 -25.35 -8.17 0.76
CA THR A 589 -26.12 -7.06 0.15
C THR A 589 -25.83 -6.89 -1.34
N LEU A 590 -24.56 -7.02 -1.74
CA LEU A 590 -24.18 -6.96 -3.15
C LEU A 590 -24.78 -8.14 -3.92
N ARG A 591 -24.73 -9.36 -3.35
CA ARG A 591 -25.31 -10.56 -3.96
C ARG A 591 -26.84 -10.49 -4.05
N LYS A 592 -27.49 -9.84 -3.08
CA LYS A 592 -28.94 -9.59 -3.13
C LYS A 592 -29.32 -8.70 -4.32
N LEU A 593 -28.51 -7.69 -4.62
CA LEU A 593 -28.72 -6.80 -5.78
C LEU A 593 -28.31 -7.45 -7.10
N PHE A 594 -27.27 -8.29 -7.08
CA PHE A 594 -26.71 -8.97 -8.25
C PHE A 594 -26.43 -10.45 -7.93
N PRO A 595 -27.44 -11.33 -8.10
CA PRO A 595 -27.29 -12.76 -7.79
C PRO A 595 -26.25 -13.48 -8.64
N VAL A 596 -26.02 -13.03 -9.89
CA VAL A 596 -25.01 -13.58 -10.80
C VAL A 596 -23.65 -12.95 -10.53
N LEU A 597 -23.13 -13.17 -9.31
CA LEU A 597 -21.84 -12.68 -8.84
C LEU A 597 -20.85 -13.84 -8.73
N GLU A 598 -19.94 -13.92 -9.70
CA GLU A 598 -18.96 -14.99 -9.85
C GLU A 598 -17.54 -14.47 -9.60
N ASN A 599 -16.59 -15.36 -9.35
CA ASN A 599 -15.18 -15.02 -9.24
C ASN A 599 -14.32 -16.16 -9.79
N LYS A 600 -13.00 -15.95 -9.88
CA LYS A 600 -12.05 -16.99 -10.32
C LYS A 600 -12.22 -18.34 -9.62
N LYS A 601 -12.50 -18.37 -8.31
CA LYS A 601 -12.68 -19.63 -7.57
C LYS A 601 -13.99 -20.35 -7.92
N SER A 602 -15.06 -19.60 -8.25
CA SER A 602 -16.34 -20.22 -8.64
C SER A 602 -16.36 -20.65 -10.12
N LEU A 603 -15.46 -20.12 -10.94
CA LEU A 603 -15.44 -20.33 -12.38
C LEU A 603 -14.33 -21.28 -12.84
N ALA A 604 -13.19 -21.36 -12.15
CA ALA A 604 -12.08 -22.27 -12.47
C ALA A 604 -12.36 -23.69 -11.96
N SER A 605 -11.83 -24.70 -12.65
CA SER A 605 -11.72 -26.04 -12.06
C SER A 605 -10.65 -26.05 -10.95
N ALA A 606 -10.64 -27.10 -10.13
CA ALA A 606 -9.62 -27.24 -9.08
C ALA A 606 -8.21 -27.34 -9.68
N GLU A 607 -8.07 -28.04 -10.80
CA GLU A 607 -6.81 -28.24 -11.53
C GLU A 607 -6.30 -26.91 -12.10
N GLU A 608 -7.17 -26.16 -12.79
CA GLU A 608 -6.82 -24.87 -13.35
C GLU A 608 -6.45 -23.85 -12.26
N LEU A 609 -7.15 -23.88 -11.13
CA LEU A 609 -6.90 -22.96 -10.01
C LEU A 609 -5.59 -23.29 -9.29
N ALA A 610 -5.23 -24.57 -9.18
CA ALA A 610 -4.03 -25.02 -8.48
C ALA A 610 -2.73 -24.44 -9.05
N GLU A 611 -2.72 -24.07 -10.34
CA GLU A 611 -1.54 -23.46 -10.99
C GLU A 611 -1.23 -22.04 -10.50
N VAL A 612 -2.23 -21.33 -9.96
CA VAL A 612 -2.11 -19.94 -9.52
C VAL A 612 -2.42 -19.75 -8.04
N GLU A 613 -3.05 -20.73 -7.39
CA GLU A 613 -3.42 -20.66 -5.98
C GLU A 613 -2.19 -20.55 -5.07
N GLY A 614 -2.36 -19.90 -3.91
CA GLY A 614 -1.26 -19.62 -2.98
C GLY A 614 -0.33 -18.48 -3.41
N LYS A 615 -0.41 -17.99 -4.66
CA LYS A 615 0.40 -16.88 -5.18
C LYS A 615 -0.46 -15.65 -5.48
N ALA A 616 -0.44 -14.68 -4.56
CA ALA A 616 -1.30 -13.48 -4.63
C ALA A 616 -1.13 -12.68 -5.93
N SER A 617 0.09 -12.60 -6.47
CA SER A 617 0.44 -11.89 -7.69
C SER A 617 -0.09 -12.59 -8.93
N LEU A 618 -0.05 -13.92 -8.98
CA LEU A 618 -0.62 -14.68 -10.10
C LEU A 618 -2.16 -14.56 -10.09
N MET A 619 -2.77 -14.69 -8.90
CA MET A 619 -4.21 -14.48 -8.73
C MET A 619 -4.65 -13.06 -9.16
N ALA A 620 -3.87 -12.04 -8.81
CA ALA A 620 -4.13 -10.66 -9.24
C ALA A 620 -3.88 -10.46 -10.75
N ALA A 621 -2.95 -11.19 -11.34
CA ALA A 621 -2.68 -11.14 -12.78
C ALA A 621 -3.83 -11.76 -13.59
N VAL A 622 -4.43 -12.86 -13.12
CA VAL A 622 -5.65 -13.44 -13.70
C VAL A 622 -6.79 -12.42 -13.63
N ASP A 623 -7.03 -11.80 -12.46
CA ASP A 623 -8.06 -10.76 -12.32
C ASP A 623 -7.81 -9.58 -13.26
N TYR A 624 -6.55 -9.16 -13.44
CA TYR A 624 -6.17 -8.11 -14.39
C TYR A 624 -6.50 -8.51 -15.83
N TYR A 625 -6.17 -9.74 -16.23
CA TYR A 625 -6.42 -10.26 -17.56
C TYR A 625 -7.93 -10.35 -17.88
N VAL A 626 -8.73 -10.88 -16.95
CA VAL A 626 -10.19 -10.92 -17.10
C VAL A 626 -10.78 -9.50 -17.14
N SER A 627 -10.28 -8.58 -16.31
CA SER A 627 -10.68 -7.16 -16.31
C SER A 627 -10.44 -6.49 -17.67
N MET A 628 -9.32 -6.79 -18.31
CA MET A 628 -8.97 -6.31 -19.64
C MET A 628 -9.97 -6.78 -20.73
N LYS A 629 -10.45 -8.01 -20.64
CA LYS A 629 -11.35 -8.65 -21.62
C LYS A 629 -12.85 -8.37 -21.39
N SER A 630 -13.19 -7.68 -20.30
CA SER A 630 -14.57 -7.36 -19.92
C SER A 630 -15.19 -6.25 -20.78
N ASP A 631 -16.52 -6.27 -20.91
CA ASP A 631 -17.26 -5.22 -21.63
C ASP A 631 -17.25 -3.91 -20.83
N ILE A 632 -17.37 -4.00 -19.50
CA ILE A 632 -17.29 -2.86 -18.59
C ILE A 632 -16.40 -3.24 -17.39
N PHE A 633 -15.45 -2.37 -17.07
CA PHE A 633 -14.68 -2.43 -15.83
C PHE A 633 -15.12 -1.31 -14.88
N ILE A 634 -15.21 -1.61 -13.59
CA ILE A 634 -15.46 -0.63 -12.53
C ILE A 634 -14.67 -1.01 -11.27
N SER A 635 -14.17 -0.01 -10.54
CA SER A 635 -13.42 -0.22 -9.29
C SER A 635 -14.08 0.52 -8.14
N ALA A 636 -14.33 -0.18 -7.04
CA ALA A 636 -14.93 0.40 -5.83
C ALA A 636 -13.95 1.23 -4.98
N SER A 637 -12.68 1.24 -5.35
CA SER A 637 -11.64 2.01 -4.68
C SER A 637 -10.60 2.54 -5.67
N PRO A 638 -10.04 3.75 -5.46
CA PRO A 638 -8.82 4.16 -6.15
C PRO A 638 -7.63 3.34 -5.63
N GLY A 639 -6.78 2.88 -6.54
CA GLY A 639 -5.62 2.07 -6.19
C GLY A 639 -4.77 1.70 -7.40
N ASN A 640 -3.72 0.91 -7.19
CA ASN A 640 -2.75 0.62 -8.26
C ASN A 640 -3.35 -0.19 -9.41
N MET A 641 -4.18 -1.20 -9.12
CA MET A 641 -4.89 -1.97 -10.15
C MET A 641 -5.91 -1.11 -10.89
N HIS A 642 -6.65 -0.26 -10.17
CA HIS A 642 -7.58 0.70 -10.76
C HIS A 642 -6.86 1.60 -11.77
N ASN A 643 -5.76 2.25 -11.35
CA ASN A 643 -4.99 3.14 -12.21
C ASN A 643 -4.44 2.41 -13.45
N ALA A 644 -3.86 1.23 -13.26
CA ALA A 644 -3.29 0.44 -14.34
C ALA A 644 -4.36 0.01 -15.37
N LEU A 645 -5.56 -0.38 -14.92
CA LEU A 645 -6.66 -0.74 -15.81
C LEU A 645 -7.33 0.47 -16.46
N LEU A 646 -7.41 1.62 -15.78
CA LEU A 646 -7.85 2.87 -16.42
C LEU A 646 -6.99 3.18 -17.65
N ALA A 647 -5.66 3.10 -17.51
CA ALA A 647 -4.76 3.38 -18.61
C ALA A 647 -4.82 2.32 -19.71
N HIS A 648 -4.79 1.03 -19.36
CA HIS A 648 -4.77 -0.04 -20.35
C HIS A 648 -6.07 -0.12 -21.14
N ARG A 649 -7.21 0.04 -20.46
CA ARG A 649 -8.51 0.07 -21.15
C ARG A 649 -8.67 1.34 -21.99
N ALA A 650 -8.18 2.50 -21.53
CA ALA A 650 -8.17 3.70 -22.37
C ALA A 650 -7.29 3.55 -23.62
N TYR A 651 -6.11 2.93 -23.49
CA TYR A 651 -5.21 2.61 -24.60
C TYR A 651 -5.88 1.74 -25.68
N LEU A 652 -6.81 0.86 -25.27
CA LEU A 652 -7.60 -0.01 -26.17
C LEU A 652 -8.99 0.54 -26.52
N ASN A 653 -9.32 1.79 -26.13
CA ASN A 653 -10.65 2.39 -26.27
C ASN A 653 -11.81 1.54 -25.68
N LEU A 654 -11.59 0.92 -24.52
CA LEU A 654 -12.56 0.07 -23.82
C LEU A 654 -13.29 0.81 -22.70
N LYS A 655 -14.59 0.54 -22.55
CA LYS A 655 -15.47 1.22 -21.58
C LYS A 655 -15.06 0.93 -20.14
N THR A 656 -14.89 1.99 -19.35
CA THR A 656 -14.47 1.89 -17.95
C THR A 656 -15.20 2.92 -17.10
N ILE A 657 -16.04 2.46 -16.18
CA ILE A 657 -16.75 3.35 -15.27
C ILE A 657 -15.79 3.73 -14.15
N ASN A 658 -15.49 5.02 -14.02
CA ASN A 658 -14.65 5.56 -12.96
C ASN A 658 -15.54 6.24 -11.90
N PRO A 659 -15.79 5.60 -10.75
CA PRO A 659 -16.67 6.17 -9.74
C PRO A 659 -16.25 7.57 -9.30
N ASN A 660 -17.23 8.47 -9.15
CA ASN A 660 -17.03 9.78 -8.58
C ASN A 660 -17.06 9.67 -7.06
N MET A 661 -15.93 9.27 -6.47
CA MET A 661 -15.80 8.99 -5.04
C MET A 661 -16.17 10.18 -4.15
N ILE A 662 -15.92 11.42 -4.60
CA ILE A 662 -16.28 12.64 -3.86
C ILE A 662 -17.80 12.81 -3.81
N LEU A 663 -18.45 12.70 -4.97
CA LEU A 663 -19.91 12.76 -5.05
C LEU A 663 -20.56 11.66 -4.21
N LEU A 664 -20.07 10.42 -4.36
CA LEU A 664 -20.58 9.26 -3.62
C LEU A 664 -20.43 9.45 -2.11
N GLY A 665 -19.30 10.00 -1.65
CA GLY A 665 -19.12 10.38 -0.26
C GLY A 665 -20.19 11.33 0.26
N GLN A 666 -20.58 12.32 -0.54
CA GLN A 666 -21.61 13.30 -0.16
C GLN A 666 -23.02 12.68 -0.15
N VAL A 667 -23.39 11.95 -1.20
CA VAL A 667 -24.77 11.43 -1.33
C VAL A 667 -25.03 10.23 -0.41
N LEU A 668 -24.02 9.40 -0.12
CA LEU A 668 -24.18 8.24 0.77
C LEU A 668 -24.21 8.65 2.25
N VAL A 669 -23.57 9.75 2.64
CA VAL A 669 -23.65 10.26 4.03
C VAL A 669 -25.04 10.80 4.35
N ASN A 670 -25.78 11.28 3.36
CA ASN A 670 -27.14 11.80 3.54
C ASN A 670 -28.15 10.66 3.76
N LYS A 671 -28.52 10.42 5.03
CA LYS A 671 -29.49 9.37 5.42
C LYS A 671 -30.94 9.64 4.98
N SER A 672 -31.25 10.88 4.63
CA SER A 672 -32.61 11.29 4.24
C SER A 672 -32.87 11.16 2.73
N LEU A 673 -31.82 10.93 1.93
CA LEU A 673 -31.89 10.89 0.47
C LEU A 673 -32.75 9.73 -0.03
N GLY A 674 -33.70 10.03 -0.92
CA GLY A 674 -34.53 9.01 -1.58
C GLY A 674 -33.82 8.35 -2.76
N TRP A 675 -34.35 7.21 -3.23
CA TRP A 675 -33.76 6.47 -4.36
C TRP A 675 -33.68 7.31 -5.65
N SER A 676 -34.76 8.00 -6.03
CA SER A 676 -34.81 8.79 -7.27
C SER A 676 -33.79 9.94 -7.27
N GLU A 677 -33.61 10.61 -6.13
CA GLU A 677 -32.59 11.66 -5.97
C GLU A 677 -31.17 11.09 -6.01
N PHE A 678 -30.94 9.95 -5.35
CA PHE A 678 -29.67 9.24 -5.40
C PHE A 678 -29.31 8.79 -6.82
N GLU A 679 -30.26 8.17 -7.52
CA GLU A 679 -30.12 7.73 -8.91
C GLU A 679 -29.80 8.91 -9.83
N GLY A 680 -30.58 9.99 -9.75
CA GLY A 680 -30.35 11.21 -10.52
C GLY A 680 -28.96 11.81 -10.28
N ALA A 681 -28.51 11.88 -9.03
CA ALA A 681 -27.17 12.36 -8.67
C ALA A 681 -26.08 11.45 -9.25
N VAL A 682 -26.22 10.12 -9.11
CA VAL A 682 -25.28 9.13 -9.62
C VAL A 682 -25.19 9.20 -11.14
N VAL A 683 -26.30 9.14 -11.86
CA VAL A 683 -26.33 9.19 -13.32
C VAL A 683 -25.66 10.47 -13.81
N ASN A 684 -26.06 11.63 -13.29
CA ASN A 684 -25.48 12.92 -13.68
C ASN A 684 -23.97 13.00 -13.36
N GLY A 685 -23.57 12.52 -12.18
CA GLY A 685 -22.18 12.53 -11.73
C GLY A 685 -21.22 11.62 -12.52
N HIS A 686 -21.75 10.69 -13.31
CA HIS A 686 -20.98 9.69 -14.05
C HIS A 686 -21.14 9.77 -15.58
N LYS A 687 -21.90 10.73 -16.13
CA LYS A 687 -22.05 10.93 -17.59
C LYS A 687 -20.71 10.97 -18.34
N ASN A 688 -19.72 11.71 -17.80
CA ASN A 688 -18.39 11.90 -18.40
C ASN A 688 -17.28 11.09 -17.70
N ARG A 689 -17.64 9.92 -17.14
CA ARG A 689 -16.73 9.04 -16.38
C ARG A 689 -16.87 7.57 -16.83
N GLN A 690 -17.07 7.37 -18.12
CA GLN A 690 -17.34 6.06 -18.76
C GLN A 690 -16.12 5.47 -19.46
N GLY A 691 -14.96 6.13 -19.38
CA GLY A 691 -13.72 5.72 -20.04
C GLY A 691 -13.32 6.64 -21.18
N GLN A 692 -13.94 7.82 -21.28
CA GLN A 692 -13.48 8.85 -22.20
C GLN A 692 -12.02 9.20 -21.91
N LEU A 693 -11.22 9.32 -22.97
CA LEU A 693 -9.82 9.62 -22.92
C LEU A 693 -9.62 11.01 -22.30
N ARG A 694 -8.59 11.11 -21.46
CA ARG A 694 -8.19 12.35 -20.80
C ARG A 694 -6.73 12.60 -21.06
N LEU A 695 -6.41 13.82 -21.48
CA LEU A 695 -5.04 14.27 -21.59
C LEU A 695 -4.41 14.34 -20.20
N ARG A 696 -3.25 13.72 -20.09
CA ARG A 696 -2.40 13.74 -18.90
C ARG A 696 -1.97 15.16 -18.62
N LYS A 697 -2.18 15.59 -17.38
CA LYS A 697 -1.65 16.86 -16.86
C LYS A 697 -0.24 16.65 -16.30
N GLN A 698 0.49 17.75 -16.14
CA GLN A 698 1.81 17.73 -15.49
C GLN A 698 1.75 16.97 -14.14
N LYS A 699 2.77 16.16 -13.87
CA LYS A 699 2.93 15.28 -12.69
C LYS A 699 1.95 14.11 -12.61
N GLN A 700 0.97 14.01 -13.50
CA GLN A 700 0.11 12.83 -13.55
C GLN A 700 0.85 11.66 -14.19
N SER A 701 0.49 10.45 -13.76
CA SER A 701 1.09 9.22 -14.25
C SER A 701 0.63 8.85 -15.66
N ILE A 702 1.59 8.51 -16.52
CA ILE A 702 1.33 7.89 -17.83
C ILE A 702 0.61 6.54 -17.70
N TYR A 703 0.79 5.84 -16.57
CA TYR A 703 0.15 4.56 -16.25
C TYR A 703 -1.28 4.73 -15.70
N THR A 704 -1.82 5.95 -15.70
CA THR A 704 -3.24 6.24 -15.42
C THR A 704 -3.88 7.01 -16.58
N TYR A 705 -3.13 7.96 -17.17
CA TYR A 705 -3.56 8.78 -18.29
C TYR A 705 -2.57 8.59 -19.44
N PRO A 706 -2.87 7.69 -20.40
CA PRO A 706 -1.91 7.31 -21.43
C PRO A 706 -1.74 8.37 -22.54
N ALA A 707 -2.66 9.33 -22.70
CA ALA A 707 -2.55 10.35 -23.74
C ALA A 707 -1.94 11.66 -23.19
N PRO A 708 -1.08 12.36 -23.95
CA PRO A 708 -0.70 12.06 -25.35
C PRO A 708 0.51 11.12 -25.48
N ASP A 709 1.18 10.73 -24.38
CA ASP A 709 2.49 10.09 -24.45
C ASP A 709 2.48 8.70 -25.12
N CYS A 710 1.41 7.92 -24.91
CA CYS A 710 1.23 6.56 -25.43
C CYS A 710 0.21 6.48 -26.58
N MET A 711 -0.50 7.58 -26.87
CA MET A 711 -1.61 7.61 -27.82
C MET A 711 -1.45 8.75 -28.81
N CYS A 712 -1.69 8.44 -30.07
CA CYS A 712 -1.55 9.33 -31.21
C CYS A 712 -2.95 9.64 -31.76
N LYS A 713 -3.16 10.85 -32.29
CA LYS A 713 -4.42 11.15 -33.00
C LYS A 713 -4.55 10.23 -34.21
N ALA A 714 -5.75 9.67 -34.41
CA ALA A 714 -6.10 9.02 -35.67
C ALA A 714 -6.10 10.08 -36.77
N ALA A 715 -5.54 9.72 -37.94
CA ALA A 715 -5.44 10.60 -39.10
C ALA A 715 -6.81 10.73 -39.78
#